data_AF-A0A1L0AWX5-F1
#
_entry.id   AF-A0A1L0AWX5-F1
#
_cell.length_a   1.000
_cell.length_b   1.000
_cell.length_c   1.000
_cell.angle_alpha   90.00
_cell.angle_beta   90.00
_cell.angle_gamma   90.00
#
_symmetry.space_group_name_H-M   'P 1'
#
loop_
_entity.id
_entity.type
_entity.pdbx_description
1 polymer ?
#
loop_
_entity_poly.entity_id
_entity_poly.type
_entity_poly.pdbx_seq_one_letter_code
_entity_poly.pdbx_strand_id
1 'polypeptide(L)'
;MNTYSICLQRQFVPVDQDIHTNNLVLLNDGTILVYTEDDSTTLPNDLTIVNMTSLSIDPNENEFKNLYKDSLMNFKSQTYLEQNKFAIYTDILQFHKQPMFNSTFKTKFTKILKNKNKQSIVCCLTNNYNILVYSYLEGNKNNMMFLQNLSYQRKKIHAENIDIDELSFALYYDMEFDYTNEYLAVANRNGDVLIFKYSIKLKIFEYITSVDKICTERVDDYIVQLRCVKSDFLNELKFVAKSYKNEIYLITVNTEDFTQSSFINICIKHKDFMISDFIKLDGNCFYYISANKLYNQNNDDLYTFENYDAKRILYLAKKNQLIIYSLNEYILFDVPSNKAIKSPITRFLIRKFSTSKLDNPKLSLNINGIDIANDESFIAIAYSFSVNFGITYKPKSCKELCITIFKIDDNWTMINQQYVDSLKLWYFQYKFFGDKYAENYNELLEQEKICSSQNINDEVFQKPFHDFIQSCILDDAYMGINKFAFLTKEENVHESTLYKKTLQLIYEYAGHHLDDFENDLDIFSINLIAKKLGKPCLFSESGNDKITIKGQFIDEKYDIKTCYKNNYLVSTEGHQWKSCFLTQLPIMSTHTKCCKMVNTYIIDLKKDEHLNEYGWFTSTLLTKLDSKCIVTGMAYV
;
A
#
# COMPACT_ATOMS: atom_id res chain seq x y z
N MET A 1 26.38 4.16 -9.50
CA MET A 1 25.04 3.67 -9.11
C MET A 1 25.05 3.44 -7.61
N ASN A 2 24.37 4.29 -6.85
CA ASN A 2 24.11 4.02 -5.44
C ASN A 2 22.99 2.98 -5.39
N THR A 3 23.26 1.83 -4.77
CA THR A 3 22.34 0.69 -4.68
C THR A 3 22.24 0.25 -3.23
N TYR A 4 21.04 -0.08 -2.76
CA TYR A 4 20.86 -0.74 -1.47
C TYR A 4 20.40 -2.17 -1.68
N SER A 5 21.00 -3.11 -0.95
CA SER A 5 20.60 -4.51 -0.99
C SER A 5 20.39 -5.04 0.40
N ILE A 6 19.39 -5.90 0.52
CA ILE A 6 19.04 -6.60 1.74
C ILE A 6 19.15 -8.08 1.40
N CYS A 7 19.94 -8.80 2.18
CA CYS A 7 19.88 -10.25 2.18
C CYS A 7 18.85 -10.66 3.23
N LEU A 8 17.76 -11.27 2.81
CA LEU A 8 16.81 -11.87 3.72
C LEU A 8 17.36 -13.27 4.07
N GLN A 9 17.95 -13.39 5.25
CA GLN A 9 18.27 -14.69 5.84
C GLN A 9 16.97 -15.31 6.37
N ARG A 10 16.20 -15.96 5.49
CA ARG A 10 15.10 -16.84 5.90
C ARG A 10 14.91 -18.03 4.97
N GLN A 11 14.27 -19.05 5.53
CA GLN A 11 14.44 -20.46 5.21
C GLN A 11 13.81 -20.94 3.90
N PHE A 12 13.08 -20.16 3.10
CA PHE A 12 12.39 -20.74 1.95
C PHE A 12 12.21 -19.77 0.77
N VAL A 13 12.70 -20.19 -0.39
CA VAL A 13 12.24 -19.73 -1.71
C VAL A 13 11.98 -21.00 -2.52
N PRO A 14 10.74 -21.30 -2.91
CA PRO A 14 10.45 -22.53 -3.63
C PRO A 14 11.28 -22.61 -4.92
N VAL A 15 11.85 -23.79 -5.15
CA VAL A 15 12.56 -24.11 -6.41
C VAL A 15 11.56 -24.41 -7.53
N ASP A 16 10.31 -24.70 -7.16
CA ASP A 16 9.27 -25.28 -8.02
C ASP A 16 8.16 -24.28 -8.38
N GLN A 17 8.31 -22.99 -8.05
CA GLN A 17 7.45 -21.98 -8.67
C GLN A 17 8.03 -21.64 -10.04
N ASP A 18 7.41 -22.20 -11.07
CA ASP A 18 7.42 -21.60 -12.40
C ASP A 18 7.10 -20.09 -12.26
N ILE A 19 7.79 -19.24 -13.04
CA ILE A 19 7.76 -17.76 -13.05
C ILE A 19 6.38 -17.17 -13.40
N HIS A 20 5.33 -17.98 -13.35
CA HIS A 20 3.98 -17.58 -13.66
C HIS A 20 3.48 -16.44 -12.76
N THR A 21 4.16 -16.08 -11.65
CA THR A 21 3.76 -15.03 -10.70
C THR A 21 4.90 -14.05 -10.39
N ASN A 22 4.64 -12.73 -10.34
CA ASN A 22 5.62 -11.74 -9.86
C ASN A 22 5.56 -11.77 -8.34
N ASN A 23 6.62 -12.24 -7.69
CA ASN A 23 6.62 -12.50 -6.25
C ASN A 23 7.02 -11.27 -5.41
N LEU A 24 7.12 -10.08 -6.02
CA LEU A 24 7.52 -8.85 -5.37
C LEU A 24 6.49 -7.75 -5.63
N VAL A 25 6.01 -7.10 -4.56
CA VAL A 25 5.14 -5.93 -4.64
C VAL A 25 5.61 -4.86 -3.66
N LEU A 26 5.80 -3.64 -4.13
CA LEU A 26 6.16 -2.46 -3.35
C LEU A 26 4.93 -1.59 -3.08
N LEU A 27 4.45 -1.54 -1.85
CA LEU A 27 3.29 -0.74 -1.47
C LEU A 27 3.60 0.77 -1.42
N ASN A 28 2.55 1.59 -1.43
CA ASN A 28 2.67 3.04 -1.47
C ASN A 28 3.27 3.62 -0.17
N ASP A 29 3.16 2.89 0.95
CA ASP A 29 3.77 3.26 2.23
C ASP A 29 5.25 2.85 2.35
N GLY A 30 5.82 2.29 1.27
CA GLY A 30 7.19 1.81 1.22
C GLY A 30 7.38 0.40 1.79
N THR A 31 6.29 -0.31 2.10
CA THR A 31 6.36 -1.72 2.50
C THR A 31 6.62 -2.61 1.28
N ILE A 32 7.62 -3.48 1.35
CA ILE A 32 7.88 -4.50 0.34
C ILE A 32 7.25 -5.83 0.79
N LEU A 33 6.34 -6.33 -0.04
CA LEU A 33 5.76 -7.66 0.07
C LEU A 33 6.54 -8.62 -0.82
N VAL A 34 7.03 -9.70 -0.23
CA VAL A 34 7.58 -10.84 -0.96
C VAL A 34 6.72 -12.05 -0.70
N TYR A 35 6.21 -12.61 -1.78
CA TYR A 35 5.51 -13.88 -1.72
C TYR A 35 6.52 -15.03 -1.52
N THR A 36 6.40 -15.73 -0.39
CA THR A 36 7.20 -16.91 -0.03
C THR A 36 6.26 -18.07 0.30
N GLU A 37 6.66 -19.31 -0.01
CA GLU A 37 5.93 -20.50 0.44
C GLU A 37 6.63 -21.12 1.65
N ASP A 38 5.88 -21.34 2.73
CA ASP A 38 6.31 -22.19 3.85
C ASP A 38 5.52 -23.52 3.83
N ASP A 39 6.25 -24.62 4.00
CA ASP A 39 5.72 -25.99 4.07
C ASP A 39 5.15 -26.33 5.46
N SER A 40 5.25 -25.42 6.44
CA SER A 40 4.68 -25.65 7.77
C SER A 40 3.16 -25.90 7.69
N THR A 41 2.73 -27.00 8.32
CA THR A 41 1.36 -27.56 8.25
C THR A 41 0.35 -26.77 9.09
N THR A 42 0.77 -25.69 9.75
CA THR A 42 -0.02 -25.02 10.80
C THR A 42 -0.25 -23.53 10.57
N LEU A 43 0.42 -22.89 9.61
CA LEU A 43 0.23 -21.46 9.32
C LEU A 43 -0.26 -21.21 7.88
N PRO A 44 -1.37 -20.47 7.70
CA PRO A 44 -1.83 -20.05 6.39
C PRO A 44 -0.98 -18.85 5.92
N ASN A 45 -0.22 -19.04 4.85
CA ASN A 45 0.48 -18.02 4.04
C ASN A 45 1.53 -17.15 4.76
N ASP A 46 2.81 -17.45 4.52
CA ASP A 46 3.92 -16.61 4.96
C ASP A 46 4.31 -15.61 3.85
N LEU A 47 3.73 -14.40 3.92
CA LEU A 47 4.25 -13.25 3.18
C LEU A 47 5.42 -12.66 3.98
N THR A 48 6.63 -12.72 3.38
CA THR A 48 7.78 -12.07 3.99
C THR A 48 7.73 -10.59 3.67
N ILE A 49 7.74 -9.77 4.71
CA ILE A 49 7.59 -8.32 4.57
C ILE A 49 8.83 -7.63 5.08
N VAL A 50 9.27 -6.66 4.28
CA VAL A 50 10.41 -5.81 4.56
C VAL A 50 9.95 -4.38 4.40
N ASN A 51 9.90 -3.61 5.49
CA ASN A 51 9.60 -2.19 5.38
C ASN A 51 10.86 -1.46 4.89
N MET A 52 10.78 -0.62 3.86
CA MET A 52 11.97 0.11 3.41
C MET A 52 12.53 1.06 4.47
N THR A 53 11.72 1.53 5.42
CA THR A 53 12.21 2.38 6.53
C THR A 53 12.91 1.59 7.64
N SER A 54 12.69 0.27 7.73
CA SER A 54 13.46 -0.59 8.64
C SER A 54 14.84 -0.93 8.08
N LEU A 55 15.05 -0.67 6.80
CA LEU A 55 16.32 -0.73 6.12
C LEU A 55 17.07 0.57 6.43
N SER A 56 17.87 0.56 7.48
CA SER A 56 18.69 1.73 7.80
C SER A 56 19.61 2.04 6.61
N ILE A 57 19.39 3.22 6.01
CA ILE A 57 20.21 3.78 4.93
C ILE A 57 21.54 4.29 5.52
N ASP A 58 21.52 4.72 6.79
CA ASP A 58 22.71 5.02 7.59
C ASP A 58 22.83 4.00 8.73
N PRO A 59 23.92 3.19 8.80
CA PRO A 59 24.13 2.24 9.89
C PRO A 59 24.21 2.87 11.27
N ASN A 60 24.40 4.19 11.38
CA ASN A 60 24.46 4.96 12.63
C ASN A 60 23.09 5.46 13.13
N GLU A 61 22.04 5.43 12.31
CA GLU A 61 20.67 5.74 12.75
C GLU A 61 20.09 4.55 13.53
N ASN A 62 20.45 4.47 14.82
CA ASN A 62 20.00 3.42 15.74
C ASN A 62 18.47 3.41 15.97
N GLU A 63 17.80 4.53 15.76
CA GLU A 63 16.37 4.68 16.04
C GLU A 63 15.48 3.94 15.02
N PHE A 64 15.85 3.90 13.75
CA PHE A 64 15.08 3.19 12.71
C PHE A 64 15.29 1.66 12.73
N LYS A 65 16.48 1.18 13.11
CA LYS A 65 16.80 -0.27 13.18
C LYS A 65 16.00 -1.05 14.22
N ASN A 66 15.51 -0.40 15.28
CA ASN A 66 14.86 -1.07 16.40
C ASN A 66 13.33 -0.98 16.37
N LEU A 67 12.76 -0.08 15.57
CA LEU A 67 11.31 0.17 15.52
C LEU A 67 10.51 -0.87 14.71
N TYR A 68 11.16 -1.66 13.86
CA TYR A 68 10.50 -2.51 12.87
C TYR A 68 11.16 -3.89 12.68
N LYS A 69 11.79 -4.43 13.74
CA LYS A 69 12.40 -5.78 13.73
C LYS A 69 11.40 -6.94 13.69
N ASP A 70 10.11 -6.66 13.82
CA ASP A 70 9.06 -7.68 13.77
C ASP A 70 8.67 -7.94 12.31
N SER A 71 9.51 -8.71 11.60
CA SER A 71 9.28 -9.15 10.23
C SER A 71 8.40 -10.40 10.23
N LEU A 72 7.09 -10.21 10.11
CA LEU A 72 6.07 -11.10 9.53
C LEU A 72 4.74 -10.33 9.66
N MET A 73 4.02 -10.08 8.55
CA MET A 73 2.60 -9.75 8.73
C MET A 73 1.79 -11.01 8.88
N ASN A 74 0.92 -11.06 9.89
CA ASN A 74 -0.14 -12.04 9.90
C ASN A 74 -1.36 -11.43 9.21
N PHE A 75 -1.89 -12.11 8.20
CA PHE A 75 -3.32 -11.96 7.94
C PHE A 75 -4.01 -12.42 9.23
N LYS A 76 -4.93 -11.62 9.78
CA LYS A 76 -5.75 -12.09 10.90
C LYS A 76 -6.22 -13.51 10.54
N SER A 77 -6.09 -14.46 11.46
CA SER A 77 -6.49 -15.85 11.25
C SER A 77 -7.98 -15.87 10.93
N GLN A 78 -8.30 -15.78 9.65
CA GLN A 78 -9.66 -15.89 9.15
C GLN A 78 -10.06 -17.34 9.22
N THR A 79 -11.37 -17.57 9.29
CA THR A 79 -11.86 -18.92 9.07
C THR A 79 -11.54 -19.34 7.63
N TYR A 80 -11.17 -20.61 7.42
CA TYR A 80 -10.87 -21.13 6.08
C TYR A 80 -11.99 -20.83 5.05
N LEU A 81 -13.24 -20.78 5.52
CA LEU A 81 -14.43 -20.42 4.75
C LEU A 81 -14.44 -18.98 4.24
N GLU A 82 -13.91 -18.02 5.00
CA GLU A 82 -13.81 -16.62 4.56
C GLU A 82 -12.80 -16.46 3.42
N GLN A 83 -11.73 -17.26 3.44
CA GLN A 83 -10.67 -17.23 2.42
C GLN A 83 -11.00 -18.06 1.18
N ASN A 84 -11.73 -19.16 1.37
CA ASN A 84 -12.17 -20.03 0.29
C ASN A 84 -13.69 -20.20 0.36
N LYS A 85 -14.41 -19.31 -0.35
CA LYS A 85 -15.88 -19.35 -0.43
C LYS A 85 -16.42 -20.63 -1.09
N PHE A 86 -15.53 -21.41 -1.72
CA PHE A 86 -15.88 -22.66 -2.39
C PHE A 86 -15.53 -23.91 -1.59
N ALA A 87 -15.02 -23.76 -0.36
CA ALA A 87 -14.72 -24.90 0.52
C ALA A 87 -15.95 -25.78 0.77
N ILE A 88 -17.15 -25.19 0.77
CA ILE A 88 -18.43 -25.91 0.95
C ILE A 88 -18.87 -26.72 -0.29
N TYR A 89 -18.18 -26.58 -1.43
CA TYR A 89 -18.56 -27.19 -2.71
C TYR A 89 -17.54 -28.22 -3.22
N THR A 90 -16.56 -28.62 -2.40
CA THR A 90 -15.45 -29.50 -2.79
C THR A 90 -15.91 -30.79 -3.45
N ASP A 91 -16.94 -31.45 -2.91
CA ASP A 91 -17.39 -32.76 -3.39
C ASP A 91 -18.17 -32.67 -4.71
N ILE A 92 -18.81 -31.53 -4.95
CA ILE A 92 -19.68 -31.30 -6.12
C ILE A 92 -18.83 -30.85 -7.32
N LEU A 93 -17.77 -30.07 -7.09
CA LEU A 93 -16.91 -29.53 -8.16
C LEU A 93 -15.90 -30.55 -8.71
N GLN A 94 -15.49 -31.56 -7.93
CA GLN A 94 -14.65 -32.66 -8.42
C GLN A 94 -15.30 -33.42 -9.60
N PHE A 95 -16.63 -33.47 -9.67
CA PHE A 95 -17.36 -34.21 -10.69
C PHE A 95 -17.56 -33.45 -12.02
N HIS A 96 -17.42 -32.13 -12.05
CA HIS A 96 -17.83 -31.29 -13.19
C HIS A 96 -16.67 -30.55 -13.91
N LYS A 97 -15.73 -31.33 -14.47
CA LYS A 97 -14.67 -30.90 -15.42
C LYS A 97 -13.49 -30.07 -14.89
N GLN A 98 -13.34 -29.84 -13.58
CA GLN A 98 -12.12 -29.23 -12.99
C GLN A 98 -11.48 -30.12 -11.92
N PRO A 99 -10.66 -31.12 -12.31
CA PRO A 99 -10.08 -32.09 -11.37
C PRO A 99 -9.10 -31.46 -10.36
N MET A 100 -8.63 -30.23 -10.61
CA MET A 100 -7.68 -29.52 -9.74
C MET A 100 -8.31 -28.44 -8.84
N PHE A 101 -9.63 -28.23 -8.94
CA PHE A 101 -10.32 -27.24 -8.12
C PHE A 101 -10.31 -27.67 -6.65
N ASN A 102 -9.84 -26.80 -5.74
CA ASN A 102 -9.60 -27.15 -4.33
C ASN A 102 -8.72 -28.40 -4.12
N SER A 103 -7.87 -28.76 -5.09
CA SER A 103 -6.89 -29.85 -4.95
C SER A 103 -5.91 -29.64 -3.79
N THR A 104 -5.75 -28.39 -3.37
CA THR A 104 -5.00 -28.01 -2.16
C THR A 104 -5.94 -27.28 -1.21
N PHE A 105 -6.03 -27.79 0.01
CA PHE A 105 -6.79 -27.14 1.10
C PHE A 105 -6.07 -25.90 1.67
N LYS A 106 -4.79 -25.69 1.35
CA LYS A 106 -4.07 -24.48 1.74
C LYS A 106 -4.29 -23.41 0.67
N THR A 107 -5.04 -22.36 1.03
CA THR A 107 -5.17 -21.15 0.20
C THR A 107 -3.79 -20.53 0.04
N LYS A 108 -3.33 -20.34 -1.20
CA LYS A 108 -2.06 -19.73 -1.60
C LYS A 108 -2.33 -18.52 -2.50
N PHE A 109 -1.46 -17.52 -2.50
CA PHE A 109 -1.59 -16.36 -3.39
C PHE A 109 -0.91 -16.60 -4.73
N THR A 110 -1.60 -16.29 -5.82
CA THR A 110 -1.12 -16.44 -7.21
C THR A 110 -0.87 -15.08 -7.87
N LYS A 111 -1.59 -14.02 -7.47
CA LYS A 111 -1.31 -12.66 -7.91
C LYS A 111 -1.62 -11.69 -6.79
N ILE A 112 -0.73 -10.74 -6.56
CA ILE A 112 -0.94 -9.65 -5.62
C ILE A 112 -0.92 -8.35 -6.43
N LEU A 113 -1.98 -7.56 -6.27
CA LEU A 113 -2.18 -6.31 -6.99
C LEU A 113 -2.39 -5.18 -5.96
N LYS A 114 -1.52 -4.18 -6.01
CA LYS A 114 -1.66 -2.96 -5.20
C LYS A 114 -2.48 -1.92 -5.94
N ASN A 115 -3.32 -1.16 -5.24
CA ASN A 115 -3.92 0.04 -5.79
C ASN A 115 -2.86 1.15 -5.78
N LYS A 116 -2.49 1.66 -6.96
CA LYS A 116 -1.34 2.59 -7.08
C LYS A 116 -1.67 4.03 -6.72
N ASN A 117 -2.93 4.46 -6.85
CA ASN A 117 -3.24 5.90 -6.92
C ASN A 117 -4.16 6.42 -5.82
N LYS A 118 -5.07 5.62 -5.27
CA LYS A 118 -6.19 6.18 -4.49
C LYS A 118 -6.43 5.56 -3.13
N GLN A 119 -6.15 4.28 -2.96
CA GLN A 119 -6.59 3.54 -1.79
C GLN A 119 -5.47 2.66 -1.27
N SER A 120 -5.35 2.56 0.06
CA SER A 120 -4.37 1.67 0.69
C SER A 120 -4.88 0.24 0.81
N ILE A 121 -5.19 -0.32 -0.37
CA ILE A 121 -5.74 -1.66 -0.54
C ILE A 121 -4.84 -2.52 -1.40
N VAL A 122 -4.84 -3.81 -1.09
CA VAL A 122 -4.19 -4.87 -1.85
C VAL A 122 -5.21 -5.95 -2.14
N CYS A 123 -5.27 -6.37 -3.40
CA CYS A 123 -6.07 -7.51 -3.83
C CYS A 123 -5.15 -8.72 -4.03
N CYS A 124 -5.54 -9.87 -3.49
CA CYS A 124 -4.80 -11.12 -3.58
C CYS A 124 -5.66 -12.18 -4.29
N LEU A 125 -5.26 -12.61 -5.48
CA LEU A 125 -5.83 -13.76 -6.17
C LEU A 125 -5.27 -15.03 -5.54
N THR A 126 -6.13 -16.02 -5.33
CA THR A 126 -5.73 -17.30 -4.72
C THR A 126 -5.69 -18.45 -5.72
N ASN A 127 -4.96 -19.52 -5.38
CA ASN A 127 -5.00 -20.81 -6.09
C ASN A 127 -6.39 -21.47 -6.08
N ASN A 128 -7.30 -21.04 -5.20
CA ASN A 128 -8.69 -21.46 -5.16
C ASN A 128 -9.62 -20.49 -5.94
N TYR A 129 -9.08 -19.62 -6.78
CA TYR A 129 -9.85 -18.69 -7.64
C TYR A 129 -10.70 -17.67 -6.85
N ASN A 130 -10.27 -17.33 -5.63
CA ASN A 130 -10.86 -16.25 -4.83
C ASN A 130 -10.03 -14.98 -5.01
N ILE A 131 -10.65 -13.81 -4.84
CA ILE A 131 -9.94 -12.53 -4.74
C ILE A 131 -10.19 -11.98 -3.34
N LEU A 132 -9.14 -11.91 -2.53
CA LEU A 132 -9.20 -11.40 -1.16
C LEU A 132 -8.71 -9.95 -1.15
N VAL A 133 -9.47 -9.07 -0.50
CA VAL A 133 -9.19 -7.64 -0.43
C VAL A 133 -8.77 -7.28 0.98
N TYR A 134 -7.62 -6.60 1.09
CA TYR A 134 -7.03 -6.21 2.36
C TYR A 134 -6.73 -4.71 2.37
N SER A 135 -6.88 -4.07 3.52
CA SER A 135 -6.32 -2.75 3.83
C SER A 135 -5.00 -2.93 4.58
N TYR A 136 -3.94 -2.29 4.10
CA TYR A 136 -2.63 -2.33 4.74
C TYR A 136 -2.37 -1.18 5.72
N LEU A 137 -3.34 -0.26 5.90
CA LEU A 137 -3.27 0.81 6.91
C LEU A 137 -4.08 0.53 8.16
N GLU A 138 -5.22 -0.13 8.01
CA GLU A 138 -6.19 -0.33 9.10
C GLU A 138 -5.84 -1.53 9.98
N GLY A 139 -4.75 -2.22 9.65
CA GLY A 139 -4.22 -3.28 10.49
C GLY A 139 -3.35 -2.75 11.63
N ASN A 140 -3.45 -3.41 12.78
CA ASN A 140 -2.53 -3.21 13.90
C ASN A 140 -1.14 -3.75 13.53
N LYS A 141 -0.07 -3.19 14.12
CA LYS A 141 1.34 -3.61 14.02
C LYS A 141 1.55 -4.92 13.25
N ASN A 142 2.07 -4.81 12.03
CA ASN A 142 2.37 -5.92 11.15
C ASN A 142 1.16 -6.82 10.86
N ASN A 143 -0.04 -6.30 10.62
CA ASN A 143 -1.15 -7.09 10.06
C ASN A 143 -1.84 -6.26 8.99
N MET A 144 -2.44 -6.91 7.99
CA MET A 144 -3.42 -6.25 7.12
C MET A 144 -4.83 -6.56 7.61
N MET A 145 -5.72 -5.59 7.51
CA MET A 145 -7.13 -5.80 7.81
C MET A 145 -7.81 -6.39 6.59
N PHE A 146 -8.39 -7.59 6.72
CA PHE A 146 -9.27 -8.13 5.70
C PHE A 146 -10.52 -7.26 5.57
N LEU A 147 -10.88 -6.95 4.33
CA LEU A 147 -12.08 -6.18 4.00
C LEU A 147 -13.16 -7.09 3.40
N GLN A 148 -12.80 -7.90 2.40
CA GLN A 148 -13.79 -8.65 1.62
C GLN A 148 -13.15 -9.83 0.87
N ASN A 149 -13.91 -10.92 0.71
CA ASN A 149 -13.67 -11.90 -0.35
C ASN A 149 -14.61 -11.54 -1.50
N LEU A 150 -14.05 -11.09 -2.62
CA LEU A 150 -14.81 -10.55 -3.73
C LEU A 150 -15.85 -11.57 -4.18
N SER A 151 -17.11 -11.13 -4.19
CA SER A 151 -18.22 -11.99 -4.57
C SER A 151 -19.29 -11.18 -5.25
N TYR A 152 -19.73 -11.68 -6.39
CA TYR A 152 -20.97 -11.26 -7.02
C TYR A 152 -21.71 -12.51 -7.48
N GLN A 153 -23.01 -12.55 -7.25
CA GLN A 153 -23.90 -13.64 -7.64
C GLN A 153 -25.00 -13.05 -8.51
N ARG A 154 -25.22 -13.59 -9.72
CA ARG A 154 -26.34 -13.16 -10.57
C ARG A 154 -27.68 -13.61 -9.98
N LYS A 155 -27.69 -14.74 -9.26
CA LYS A 155 -28.85 -15.29 -8.54
C LYS A 155 -28.44 -15.87 -7.18
N LYS A 156 -29.37 -15.87 -6.21
CA LYS A 156 -29.16 -16.57 -4.93
C LYS A 156 -29.10 -18.08 -5.17
N ILE A 157 -27.98 -18.69 -4.79
CA ILE A 157 -27.79 -20.15 -4.85
C ILE A 157 -28.31 -20.76 -3.54
N HIS A 158 -29.23 -21.73 -3.63
CA HIS A 158 -29.60 -22.57 -2.48
C HIS A 158 -28.64 -23.76 -2.42
N ALA A 159 -28.11 -24.07 -1.23
CA ALA A 159 -27.09 -25.11 -1.02
C ALA A 159 -27.52 -26.52 -1.50
N GLU A 160 -28.84 -26.75 -1.63
CA GLU A 160 -29.41 -28.04 -2.03
C GLU A 160 -29.54 -28.20 -3.56
N ASN A 161 -29.34 -27.14 -4.35
CA ASN A 161 -29.46 -27.19 -5.81
C ASN A 161 -28.43 -26.24 -6.46
N ILE A 162 -27.21 -26.76 -6.65
CA ILE A 162 -26.08 -25.98 -7.14
C ILE A 162 -26.15 -25.83 -8.66
N ASP A 163 -26.29 -24.59 -9.12
CA ASP A 163 -26.09 -24.23 -10.52
C ASP A 163 -24.58 -24.05 -10.79
N ILE A 164 -24.01 -24.97 -11.57
CA ILE A 164 -22.57 -25.00 -11.91
C ILE A 164 -22.19 -23.79 -12.79
N ASP A 165 -23.11 -23.30 -13.61
CA ASP A 165 -22.85 -22.15 -14.48
C ASP A 165 -22.75 -20.86 -13.65
N GLU A 166 -23.56 -20.76 -12.58
CA GLU A 166 -23.47 -19.67 -11.59
C GLU A 166 -22.19 -19.77 -10.73
N LEU A 167 -21.77 -20.98 -10.34
CA LEU A 167 -20.48 -21.15 -9.67
C LEU A 167 -19.32 -20.75 -10.57
N SER A 168 -19.35 -21.12 -11.85
CA SER A 168 -18.33 -20.77 -12.84
C SER A 168 -18.19 -19.26 -13.01
N PHE A 169 -19.29 -18.52 -12.90
CA PHE A 169 -19.29 -17.06 -12.93
C PHE A 169 -18.49 -16.43 -11.77
N ALA A 170 -18.43 -17.10 -10.62
CA ALA A 170 -17.75 -16.62 -9.42
C ALA A 170 -16.27 -17.06 -9.32
N LEU A 171 -15.80 -17.91 -10.24
CA LEU A 171 -14.40 -18.38 -10.34
C LEU A 171 -13.55 -17.37 -11.09
N TYR A 172 -12.57 -16.77 -10.41
CA TYR A 172 -11.75 -15.70 -10.96
C TYR A 172 -10.35 -16.17 -11.35
N TYR A 173 -9.91 -15.84 -12.56
CA TYR A 173 -8.62 -16.28 -13.13
C TYR A 173 -7.56 -15.19 -13.18
N ASP A 174 -7.96 -13.94 -13.37
CA ASP A 174 -7.07 -12.79 -13.27
C ASP A 174 -7.83 -11.55 -12.84
N MET A 175 -7.08 -10.55 -12.37
CA MET A 175 -7.60 -9.25 -11.94
C MET A 175 -6.63 -8.14 -12.29
N GLU A 176 -7.12 -6.96 -12.66
CA GLU A 176 -6.29 -5.80 -12.99
C GLU A 176 -7.02 -4.49 -12.67
N PHE A 177 -6.33 -3.53 -12.08
CA PHE A 177 -6.87 -2.18 -11.84
C PHE A 177 -6.91 -1.41 -13.14
N ASP A 178 -7.89 -0.55 -13.32
CA ASP A 178 -7.87 0.44 -14.38
C ASP A 178 -6.73 1.48 -14.17
N TYR A 179 -6.51 2.35 -15.15
CA TYR A 179 -5.38 3.28 -15.14
C TYR A 179 -5.51 4.30 -14.00
N THR A 180 -6.75 4.65 -13.62
CA THR A 180 -7.02 5.54 -12.49
C THR A 180 -6.97 4.84 -11.14
N ASN A 181 -6.95 3.50 -11.12
CA ASN A 181 -7.08 2.63 -9.95
C ASN A 181 -8.37 2.87 -9.14
N GLU A 182 -9.46 3.32 -9.80
CA GLU A 182 -10.80 3.37 -9.21
C GLU A 182 -11.57 2.07 -9.37
N TYR A 183 -11.33 1.39 -10.49
CA TYR A 183 -12.07 0.22 -10.94
C TYR A 183 -11.16 -1.00 -10.99
N LEU A 184 -11.70 -2.15 -10.58
CA LEU A 184 -11.04 -3.45 -10.67
C LEU A 184 -11.75 -4.29 -11.72
N ALA A 185 -11.04 -4.68 -12.77
CA ALA A 185 -11.50 -5.66 -13.74
C ALA A 185 -11.12 -7.06 -13.28
N VAL A 186 -12.05 -8.02 -13.42
CA VAL A 186 -11.88 -9.41 -13.00
C VAL A 186 -12.33 -10.35 -14.11
N ALA A 187 -11.46 -11.25 -14.52
CA ALA A 187 -11.76 -12.29 -15.50
C ALA A 187 -12.34 -13.52 -14.83
N ASN A 188 -13.46 -14.05 -15.34
CA ASN A 188 -14.09 -15.26 -14.81
C ASN A 188 -13.93 -16.49 -15.73
N ARG A 189 -14.41 -17.66 -15.27
CA ARG A 189 -14.38 -18.91 -16.05
C ARG A 189 -15.25 -18.87 -17.32
N ASN A 190 -16.27 -18.03 -17.34
CA ASN A 190 -17.21 -17.95 -18.46
C ASN A 190 -16.63 -17.14 -19.64
N GLY A 191 -15.44 -16.56 -19.47
CA GLY A 191 -14.84 -15.69 -20.47
C GLY A 191 -15.43 -14.28 -20.45
N ASP A 192 -16.03 -13.88 -19.33
CA ASP A 192 -16.51 -12.52 -19.10
C ASP A 192 -15.45 -11.71 -18.34
N VAL A 193 -15.53 -10.39 -18.46
CA VAL A 193 -14.77 -9.45 -17.63
C VAL A 193 -15.74 -8.61 -16.80
N LEU A 194 -15.65 -8.76 -15.48
CA LEU A 194 -16.48 -8.08 -14.49
C LEU A 194 -15.78 -6.82 -14.01
N ILE A 195 -16.52 -5.72 -13.87
CA ILE A 195 -16.01 -4.44 -13.40
C ILE A 195 -16.57 -4.13 -12.01
N PHE A 196 -15.67 -3.88 -11.07
CA PHE A 196 -16.00 -3.48 -9.70
C PHE A 196 -15.46 -2.08 -9.40
N LYS A 197 -16.16 -1.31 -8.57
CA LYS A 197 -15.71 0.00 -8.06
C LYS A 197 -15.51 -0.09 -6.56
N TYR A 198 -14.43 0.51 -6.04
CA TYR A 198 -14.23 0.57 -4.61
C TYR A 198 -15.09 1.69 -3.97
N SER A 199 -15.94 1.31 -3.02
CA SER A 199 -16.74 2.24 -2.22
C SER A 199 -15.96 2.65 -0.97
N ILE A 200 -15.46 3.89 -0.92
CA ILE A 200 -14.70 4.41 0.23
C ILE A 200 -15.54 4.35 1.52
N LYS A 201 -16.84 4.67 1.41
CA LYS A 201 -17.76 4.70 2.54
C LYS A 201 -17.96 3.31 3.15
N LEU A 202 -18.11 2.29 2.31
CA LEU A 202 -18.37 0.92 2.76
C LEU A 202 -17.10 0.07 2.91
N LYS A 203 -15.97 0.56 2.39
CA LYS A 203 -14.67 -0.13 2.33
C LYS A 203 -14.73 -1.50 1.65
N ILE A 204 -15.55 -1.61 0.61
CA ILE A 204 -15.73 -2.83 -0.19
C ILE A 204 -15.74 -2.51 -1.68
N PHE A 205 -15.50 -3.53 -2.50
CA PHE A 205 -15.73 -3.46 -3.93
C PHE A 205 -17.18 -3.81 -4.25
N GLU A 206 -17.83 -2.93 -5.00
CA GLU A 206 -19.19 -3.10 -5.49
C GLU A 206 -19.15 -3.43 -6.98
N TYR A 207 -19.96 -4.42 -7.38
CA TYR A 207 -20.11 -4.77 -8.79
C TYR A 207 -20.83 -3.64 -9.53
N ILE A 208 -20.30 -3.26 -10.70
CA ILE A 208 -20.87 -2.22 -11.56
C ILE A 208 -21.48 -2.83 -12.81
N THR A 209 -20.67 -3.53 -13.60
CA THR A 209 -21.08 -4.07 -14.91
C THR A 209 -20.20 -5.25 -15.33
N SER A 210 -20.56 -5.89 -16.44
CA SER A 210 -19.78 -6.96 -17.05
C SER A 210 -19.74 -6.82 -18.58
N VAL A 211 -18.60 -7.20 -19.15
CA VAL A 211 -18.47 -7.43 -20.59
C VAL A 211 -18.60 -8.93 -20.81
N ASP A 212 -19.79 -9.33 -21.22
CA ASP A 212 -20.15 -10.74 -21.34
C ASP A 212 -19.65 -11.34 -22.65
N LYS A 213 -19.42 -12.66 -22.64
CA LYS A 213 -19.33 -13.47 -23.86
C LYS A 213 -18.22 -13.06 -24.82
N ILE A 214 -17.05 -12.68 -24.28
CA ILE A 214 -15.89 -12.31 -25.09
C ILE A 214 -15.36 -13.52 -25.88
N CYS A 215 -15.39 -14.71 -25.27
CA CYS A 215 -14.84 -15.96 -25.83
C CYS A 215 -15.89 -16.87 -26.50
N THR A 216 -16.89 -16.32 -27.20
CA THR A 216 -18.10 -17.04 -27.66
C THR A 216 -17.89 -18.18 -28.65
N GLU A 217 -16.83 -18.15 -29.45
CA GLU A 217 -16.70 -19.06 -30.60
C GLU A 217 -16.13 -20.44 -30.23
N ARG A 218 -15.64 -20.63 -29.00
CA ARG A 218 -14.84 -21.80 -28.64
C ARG A 218 -15.23 -22.39 -27.29
N VAL A 219 -15.67 -23.65 -27.31
CA VAL A 219 -15.97 -24.43 -26.10
C VAL A 219 -14.75 -24.43 -25.16
N ASP A 220 -14.98 -24.14 -23.88
CA ASP A 220 -13.99 -24.10 -22.80
C ASP A 220 -12.87 -23.04 -22.98
N ASP A 221 -13.10 -21.94 -23.71
CA ASP A 221 -12.20 -20.78 -23.73
C ASP A 221 -12.66 -19.69 -22.75
N TYR A 222 -11.70 -19.02 -22.11
CA TYR A 222 -11.92 -18.05 -21.04
C TYR A 222 -10.71 -17.15 -20.87
N ILE A 223 -10.89 -15.99 -20.22
CA ILE A 223 -9.80 -15.04 -20.03
C ILE A 223 -8.89 -15.50 -18.88
N VAL A 224 -7.59 -15.55 -19.14
CA VAL A 224 -6.55 -15.98 -18.18
C VAL A 224 -5.59 -14.88 -17.77
N GLN A 225 -5.56 -13.77 -18.50
CA GLN A 225 -4.68 -12.65 -18.20
C GLN A 225 -5.31 -11.32 -18.64
N LEU A 226 -5.21 -10.30 -17.78
CA LEU A 226 -5.66 -8.93 -17.99
C LEU A 226 -4.50 -7.95 -17.81
N ARG A 227 -4.47 -6.91 -18.65
CA ARG A 227 -3.58 -5.75 -18.52
C ARG A 227 -4.36 -4.49 -18.78
N CYS A 228 -4.18 -3.48 -17.93
CA CYS A 228 -4.78 -2.18 -18.14
C CYS A 228 -4.07 -1.41 -19.26
N VAL A 229 -4.85 -0.62 -19.98
CA VAL A 229 -4.37 0.34 -20.96
C VAL A 229 -4.94 1.70 -20.60
N LYS A 230 -4.12 2.74 -20.68
CA LYS A 230 -4.59 4.11 -20.54
C LYS A 230 -5.56 4.42 -21.69
N SER A 231 -6.71 5.01 -21.34
CA SER A 231 -7.64 5.51 -22.34
C SER A 231 -7.30 6.95 -22.72
N ASP A 232 -7.46 7.27 -24.00
CA ASP A 232 -7.42 8.66 -24.50
C ASP A 232 -8.68 9.45 -24.11
N PHE A 233 -9.76 8.74 -23.78
CA PHE A 233 -11.04 9.32 -23.39
C PHE A 233 -11.26 9.18 -21.89
N LEU A 234 -11.67 10.27 -21.24
CA LEU A 234 -11.93 10.32 -19.80
C LEU A 234 -13.03 9.34 -19.34
N ASN A 235 -13.95 9.00 -20.25
CA ASN A 235 -15.15 8.22 -19.95
C ASN A 235 -15.06 6.76 -20.44
N GLU A 236 -13.84 6.23 -20.58
CA GLU A 236 -13.62 4.86 -21.06
C GLU A 236 -12.58 4.13 -20.20
N LEU A 237 -12.90 2.89 -19.81
CA LEU A 237 -11.94 1.93 -19.29
C LEU A 237 -11.45 1.05 -20.43
N LYS A 238 -10.14 0.82 -20.52
CA LYS A 238 -9.54 -0.08 -21.51
C LYS A 238 -8.67 -1.16 -20.87
N PHE A 239 -8.89 -2.39 -21.31
CA PHE A 239 -8.13 -3.56 -20.88
C PHE A 239 -7.74 -4.40 -22.09
N VAL A 240 -6.54 -4.97 -22.08
CA VAL A 240 -6.16 -6.04 -22.99
C VAL A 240 -6.25 -7.35 -22.24
N ALA A 241 -6.96 -8.30 -22.82
CA ALA A 241 -7.23 -9.60 -22.25
C ALA A 241 -6.64 -10.69 -23.14
N LYS A 242 -6.07 -11.74 -22.54
CA LYS A 242 -5.64 -12.94 -23.24
C LYS A 242 -6.50 -14.12 -22.80
N SER A 243 -7.02 -14.87 -23.76
CA SER A 243 -7.75 -16.10 -23.50
C SER A 243 -6.85 -17.32 -23.28
N TYR A 244 -7.41 -18.38 -22.72
CA TYR A 244 -6.76 -19.67 -22.52
C TYR A 244 -6.26 -20.25 -23.85
N LYS A 245 -6.95 -20.00 -24.96
CA LYS A 245 -6.53 -20.39 -26.31
C LYS A 245 -5.62 -19.36 -27.00
N ASN A 246 -4.96 -18.51 -26.23
CA ASN A 246 -4.01 -17.48 -26.69
C ASN A 246 -4.62 -16.47 -27.68
N GLU A 247 -5.92 -16.24 -27.70
CA GLU A 247 -6.49 -15.10 -28.43
C GLU A 247 -6.34 -13.83 -27.56
N ILE A 248 -6.15 -12.67 -28.19
CA ILE A 248 -5.98 -11.39 -27.47
C ILE A 248 -7.13 -10.46 -27.83
N TYR A 249 -7.72 -9.81 -26.83
CA TYR A 249 -8.86 -8.93 -26.98
C TYR A 249 -8.56 -7.56 -26.38
N LEU A 250 -8.93 -6.48 -27.07
CA LEU A 250 -9.05 -5.15 -26.49
C LEU A 250 -10.49 -4.95 -26.04
N ILE A 251 -10.70 -4.73 -24.75
CA ILE A 251 -11.99 -4.52 -24.11
C ILE A 251 -12.11 -3.04 -23.77
N THR A 252 -13.24 -2.43 -24.17
CA THR A 252 -13.57 -1.03 -23.86
C THR A 252 -14.90 -0.98 -23.13
N VAL A 253 -14.95 -0.25 -22.02
CA VAL A 253 -16.16 -0.04 -21.21
C VAL A 253 -16.42 1.45 -21.06
N ASN A 254 -17.59 1.92 -21.46
CA ASN A 254 -18.01 3.30 -21.22
C ASN A 254 -18.36 3.50 -19.73
N THR A 255 -17.83 4.55 -19.10
CA THR A 255 -18.07 4.85 -17.67
C THR A 255 -19.18 5.85 -17.40
N GLU A 256 -19.76 6.50 -18.43
CA GLU A 256 -20.90 7.41 -18.23
C GLU A 256 -22.16 6.64 -17.83
N ASP A 257 -22.45 5.55 -18.52
CA ASP A 257 -23.69 4.78 -18.33
C ASP A 257 -23.45 3.29 -18.03
N PHE A 258 -22.23 2.78 -18.22
CA PHE A 258 -21.87 1.36 -18.08
C PHE A 258 -22.71 0.39 -18.93
N THR A 259 -23.45 0.90 -19.92
CA THR A 259 -24.31 0.08 -20.79
C THR A 259 -23.61 -0.30 -22.09
N GLN A 260 -22.74 0.57 -22.59
CA GLN A 260 -22.00 0.36 -23.82
C GLN A 260 -20.62 -0.22 -23.52
N SER A 261 -20.49 -1.53 -23.70
CA SER A 261 -19.20 -2.22 -23.72
C SER A 261 -18.94 -2.83 -25.09
N SER A 262 -17.67 -2.85 -25.49
CA SER A 262 -17.25 -3.46 -26.75
C SER A 262 -15.93 -4.21 -26.55
N PHE A 263 -15.70 -5.18 -27.42
CA PHE A 263 -14.41 -5.86 -27.50
C PHE A 263 -14.03 -6.10 -28.95
N ILE A 264 -12.73 -6.08 -29.22
CA ILE A 264 -12.15 -6.34 -30.54
C ILE A 264 -11.03 -7.36 -30.37
N ASN A 265 -11.01 -8.40 -31.22
CA ASN A 265 -9.90 -9.35 -31.26
C ASN A 265 -8.68 -8.69 -31.94
N ILE A 266 -7.55 -8.67 -31.25
CA ILE A 266 -6.25 -8.22 -31.77
C ILE A 266 -5.62 -9.39 -32.54
N CYS A 267 -5.60 -9.27 -33.86
CA CYS A 267 -5.03 -10.29 -34.73
C CYS A 267 -3.52 -10.45 -34.48
N ILE A 268 -3.13 -11.66 -34.05
CA ILE A 268 -1.75 -12.04 -33.80
C ILE A 268 -1.39 -13.30 -34.61
N LYS A 269 -0.16 -13.33 -35.14
CA LYS A 269 0.28 -14.39 -36.06
C LYS A 269 0.65 -15.69 -35.34
N HIS A 270 1.21 -15.60 -34.14
CA HIS A 270 1.83 -16.71 -33.42
C HIS A 270 1.00 -17.19 -32.21
N LYS A 271 -0.30 -17.40 -32.40
CA LYS A 271 -1.23 -17.85 -31.35
C LYS A 271 -1.16 -19.36 -31.04
N ASP A 272 -0.59 -20.14 -31.95
CA ASP A 272 -0.37 -21.58 -31.75
C ASP A 272 0.68 -21.87 -30.66
N PHE A 273 1.51 -20.89 -30.35
CA PHE A 273 2.46 -20.93 -29.23
C PHE A 273 1.90 -20.17 -28.03
N MET A 274 2.27 -20.64 -26.84
CA MET A 274 1.92 -19.96 -25.59
C MET A 274 2.43 -18.51 -25.61
N ILE A 275 1.51 -17.57 -25.40
CA ILE A 275 1.84 -16.17 -25.19
C ILE A 275 2.21 -16.00 -23.72
N SER A 276 3.47 -15.68 -23.45
CA SER A 276 3.96 -15.60 -22.06
C SER A 276 3.50 -14.33 -21.35
N ASP A 277 3.58 -13.18 -22.02
CA ASP A 277 3.08 -11.89 -21.54
C ASP A 277 2.91 -10.91 -22.71
N PHE A 278 2.20 -9.82 -22.47
CA PHE A 278 1.90 -8.78 -23.45
C PHE A 278 1.69 -7.43 -22.76
N ILE A 279 1.80 -6.35 -23.54
CA ILE A 279 1.53 -5.00 -23.08
C ILE A 279 1.08 -4.11 -24.24
N LYS A 280 0.10 -3.23 -23.97
CA LYS A 280 -0.28 -2.13 -24.86
C LYS A 280 0.09 -0.82 -24.19
N LEU A 281 0.87 -0.01 -24.88
CA LEU A 281 1.28 1.33 -24.45
C LEU A 281 0.32 2.37 -25.05
N ASP A 282 0.46 3.63 -24.60
CA ASP A 282 -0.28 4.76 -25.15
C ASP A 282 -0.17 4.80 -26.69
N GLY A 283 -1.29 5.02 -27.37
CA GLY A 283 -1.42 4.97 -28.83
C GLY A 283 -1.43 3.57 -29.45
N ASN A 284 -0.83 3.44 -30.63
CA ASN A 284 -0.78 2.21 -31.42
C ASN A 284 0.55 1.46 -31.19
N CYS A 285 0.89 1.19 -29.93
CA CYS A 285 2.06 0.38 -29.59
C CYS A 285 1.59 -0.84 -28.78
N PHE A 286 1.66 -2.02 -29.39
CA PHE A 286 1.35 -3.29 -28.73
C PHE A 286 2.52 -4.24 -28.90
N TYR A 287 2.91 -4.89 -27.81
CA TYR A 287 4.00 -5.86 -27.77
C TYR A 287 3.53 -7.15 -27.10
N TYR A 288 3.98 -8.29 -27.62
CA TYR A 288 3.69 -9.59 -27.03
C TYR A 288 4.88 -10.54 -27.18
N ILE A 289 5.00 -11.49 -26.26
CA ILE A 289 6.04 -12.51 -26.29
C ILE A 289 5.42 -13.87 -26.58
N SER A 290 5.81 -14.47 -27.70
CA SER A 290 5.41 -15.81 -28.13
C SER A 290 6.61 -16.53 -28.74
N ALA A 291 6.63 -17.86 -28.72
CA ALA A 291 7.68 -18.67 -29.35
C ALA A 291 9.13 -18.18 -29.06
N ASN A 292 9.36 -17.69 -27.83
CA ASN A 292 10.62 -17.12 -27.38
C ASN A 292 11.14 -15.88 -28.14
N LYS A 293 10.21 -15.06 -28.64
CA LYS A 293 10.51 -13.81 -29.34
C LYS A 293 9.58 -12.69 -28.90
N LEU A 294 10.08 -11.46 -28.96
CA LEU A 294 9.30 -10.25 -28.79
C LEU A 294 8.78 -9.78 -30.16
N TYR A 295 7.48 -9.55 -30.23
CA TYR A 295 6.79 -9.05 -31.42
C TYR A 295 6.13 -7.71 -31.16
N ASN A 296 5.93 -6.91 -32.21
CA ASN A 296 5.06 -5.73 -32.20
C ASN A 296 3.65 -6.05 -32.74
N GLN A 297 2.79 -5.02 -32.82
CA GLN A 297 1.44 -5.09 -33.38
C GLN A 297 1.38 -5.54 -34.85
N ASN A 298 2.44 -5.32 -35.62
CA ASN A 298 2.53 -5.73 -37.02
C ASN A 298 2.99 -7.20 -37.15
N ASN A 299 3.28 -7.86 -36.02
CA ASN A 299 3.90 -9.18 -35.93
C ASN A 299 5.34 -9.22 -36.47
N ASP A 300 6.07 -8.10 -36.41
CA ASP A 300 7.50 -8.06 -36.71
C ASP A 300 8.30 -8.63 -35.54
N ASP A 301 9.26 -9.51 -35.85
CA ASP A 301 10.22 -10.05 -34.88
C ASP A 301 11.22 -8.95 -34.45
N LEU A 302 11.10 -8.47 -33.21
CA LEU A 302 11.97 -7.39 -32.69
C LEU A 302 13.20 -7.93 -31.97
N TYR A 303 13.04 -9.04 -31.24
CA TYR A 303 14.11 -9.62 -30.43
C TYR A 303 13.88 -11.12 -30.23
N THR A 304 14.98 -11.89 -30.24
CA THR A 304 14.97 -13.33 -29.93
C THR A 304 15.72 -13.55 -28.63
N PHE A 305 15.08 -14.23 -27.69
CA PHE A 305 15.64 -14.48 -26.37
C PHE A 305 16.52 -15.72 -26.32
N GLU A 306 17.40 -15.80 -25.32
CA GLU A 306 18.37 -16.90 -25.22
C GLU A 306 17.77 -18.18 -24.60
N ASN A 307 16.85 -18.05 -23.64
CA ASN A 307 16.19 -19.18 -22.96
C ASN A 307 14.71 -19.27 -23.30
N TYR A 308 14.08 -20.44 -23.18
CA TYR A 308 12.65 -20.64 -23.47
C TYR A 308 11.73 -20.43 -22.26
N ASP A 309 12.27 -19.87 -21.17
CA ASP A 309 11.52 -19.64 -19.94
C ASP A 309 10.41 -18.59 -20.19
N ALA A 310 9.32 -18.69 -19.42
CA ALA A 310 8.25 -17.71 -19.44
C ALA A 310 8.79 -16.33 -19.04
N LYS A 311 8.45 -15.31 -19.83
CA LYS A 311 8.92 -13.93 -19.67
C LYS A 311 7.79 -13.02 -19.26
N ARG A 312 8.16 -11.94 -18.56
CA ARG A 312 7.27 -10.88 -18.11
C ARG A 312 7.72 -9.54 -18.66
N ILE A 313 6.76 -8.67 -18.93
CA ILE A 313 6.96 -7.31 -19.44
C ILE A 313 6.48 -6.31 -18.39
N LEU A 314 7.31 -5.32 -18.08
CA LEU A 314 6.96 -4.13 -17.33
C LEU A 314 7.30 -2.90 -18.18
N TYR A 315 6.52 -1.83 -18.02
CA TYR A 315 6.75 -0.57 -18.72
C TYR A 315 7.31 0.48 -17.77
N LEU A 316 8.34 1.18 -18.23
CA LEU A 316 8.88 2.41 -17.65
C LEU A 316 8.42 3.58 -18.52
N ALA A 317 7.34 4.24 -18.11
CA ALA A 317 6.70 5.29 -18.88
C ALA A 317 7.60 6.51 -19.07
N LYS A 318 8.33 6.95 -18.04
CA LYS A 318 9.22 8.11 -18.11
C LYS A 318 10.35 7.93 -19.12
N LYS A 319 10.80 6.70 -19.34
CA LYS A 319 11.89 6.38 -20.28
C LYS A 319 11.42 5.78 -21.60
N ASN A 320 10.11 5.53 -21.76
CA ASN A 320 9.56 4.75 -22.88
C ASN A 320 10.33 3.43 -23.11
N GLN A 321 10.55 2.67 -22.03
CA GLN A 321 11.34 1.43 -22.06
C GLN A 321 10.53 0.27 -21.48
N LEU A 322 10.76 -0.93 -22.01
CA LEU A 322 10.22 -2.16 -21.45
C LEU A 322 11.31 -2.88 -20.67
N ILE A 323 11.00 -3.29 -19.44
CA ILE A 323 11.78 -4.27 -18.71
C ILE A 323 11.19 -5.64 -19.04
N ILE A 324 11.99 -6.50 -19.67
CA ILE A 324 11.61 -7.87 -19.97
C ILE A 324 12.48 -8.80 -19.14
N TYR A 325 11.87 -9.67 -18.35
CA TYR A 325 12.61 -10.55 -17.45
C TYR A 325 12.01 -11.96 -17.34
N SER A 326 12.88 -12.92 -17.03
CA SER A 326 12.58 -14.29 -16.59
C SER A 326 13.53 -14.66 -15.43
N LEU A 327 13.60 -15.92 -15.01
CA LEU A 327 14.56 -16.35 -13.97
C LEU A 327 15.97 -15.92 -14.35
N ASN A 328 16.41 -16.26 -15.56
CA ASN A 328 17.81 -16.18 -15.95
C ASN A 328 18.13 -15.04 -16.93
N GLU A 329 17.12 -14.26 -17.34
CA GLU A 329 17.28 -13.22 -18.34
C GLU A 329 16.63 -11.91 -17.88
N TYR A 330 17.32 -10.80 -18.16
CA TYR A 330 16.84 -9.45 -17.91
C TYR A 330 17.31 -8.56 -19.04
N ILE A 331 16.36 -7.92 -19.72
CA ILE A 331 16.59 -7.07 -20.89
C ILE A 331 15.84 -5.77 -20.70
N LEU A 332 16.48 -4.67 -21.10
CA LEU A 332 15.80 -3.41 -21.34
C LEU A 332 15.54 -3.31 -22.84
N PHE A 333 14.32 -2.97 -23.24
CA PHE A 333 13.96 -2.76 -24.63
C PHE A 333 13.51 -1.31 -24.82
N ASP A 334 14.16 -0.60 -25.73
CA ASP A 334 13.85 0.78 -26.04
C ASP A 334 12.73 0.84 -27.07
N VAL A 335 11.58 1.37 -26.65
CA VAL A 335 10.37 1.45 -27.49
C VAL A 335 10.61 2.36 -28.70
N PRO A 336 11.21 3.56 -28.57
CA PRO A 336 11.42 4.45 -29.72
C PRO A 336 12.36 3.87 -30.79
N SER A 337 13.46 3.23 -30.39
CA SER A 337 14.41 2.65 -31.33
C SER A 337 14.13 1.20 -31.74
N ASN A 338 13.13 0.55 -31.12
CA ASN A 338 12.80 -0.87 -31.28
C ASN A 338 14.01 -1.79 -31.11
N LYS A 339 14.86 -1.50 -30.11
CA LYS A 339 16.11 -2.25 -29.88
C LYS A 339 16.31 -2.62 -28.42
N ALA A 340 16.89 -3.80 -28.21
CA ALA A 340 17.36 -4.22 -26.90
C ALA A 340 18.60 -3.40 -26.48
N ILE A 341 18.57 -2.89 -25.25
CA ILE A 341 19.66 -2.21 -24.58
C ILE A 341 20.26 -3.15 -23.53
N LYS A 342 21.60 -3.17 -23.44
CA LYS A 342 22.30 -3.88 -22.37
C LYS A 342 22.04 -3.20 -21.02
N SER A 343 21.41 -3.93 -20.10
CA SER A 343 21.22 -3.44 -18.74
C SER A 343 22.49 -3.58 -17.90
N PRO A 344 22.91 -2.53 -17.16
CA PRO A 344 24.00 -2.64 -16.19
C PRO A 344 23.59 -3.47 -14.96
N ILE A 345 22.30 -3.69 -14.73
CA ILE A 345 21.75 -4.31 -13.51
C ILE A 345 22.16 -5.77 -13.39
N THR A 346 21.96 -6.57 -14.44
CA THR A 346 22.33 -7.99 -14.44
C THR A 346 23.81 -8.19 -14.12
N ARG A 347 24.66 -7.38 -14.79
CA ARG A 347 26.11 -7.39 -14.54
C ARG A 347 26.45 -6.95 -13.13
N PHE A 348 25.77 -5.95 -12.59
CA PHE A 348 25.96 -5.49 -11.21
C PHE A 348 25.58 -6.57 -10.19
N LEU A 349 24.41 -7.20 -10.35
CA LEU A 349 23.92 -8.27 -9.48
C LEU A 349 24.91 -9.44 -9.44
N ILE A 350 25.34 -9.91 -10.62
CA ILE A 350 26.35 -10.97 -10.74
C ILE A 350 27.67 -10.55 -10.07
N ARG A 351 28.16 -9.34 -10.35
CA ARG A 351 29.42 -8.82 -9.77
C ARG A 351 29.38 -8.78 -8.24
N LYS A 352 28.28 -8.31 -7.67
CA LYS A 352 28.09 -8.19 -6.22
C LYS A 352 28.23 -9.55 -5.53
N PHE A 353 27.71 -10.61 -6.14
CA PHE A 353 27.81 -11.97 -5.62
C PHE A 353 29.18 -12.62 -5.88
N SER A 354 29.84 -12.27 -6.99
CA SER A 354 31.17 -12.77 -7.38
C SER A 354 32.34 -12.21 -6.55
N THR A 355 32.09 -11.55 -5.42
CA THR A 355 33.13 -11.00 -4.53
C THR A 355 34.01 -12.09 -3.88
N SER A 356 33.60 -13.36 -3.98
CA SER A 356 34.51 -14.51 -3.83
C SER A 356 34.94 -14.98 -5.23
N LYS A 357 36.26 -15.05 -5.49
CA LYS A 357 36.89 -15.46 -6.76
C LYS A 357 36.50 -16.88 -7.19
N LEU A 358 35.28 -17.05 -7.70
CA LEU A 358 34.87 -18.21 -8.46
C LEU A 358 34.15 -17.69 -9.69
N ASP A 359 34.89 -17.55 -10.78
CA ASP A 359 34.34 -17.62 -12.14
C ASP A 359 33.71 -19.01 -12.29
N ASN A 360 32.54 -19.21 -11.68
CA ASN A 360 31.81 -20.46 -11.78
C ASN A 360 30.87 -20.32 -12.98
N PRO A 361 31.16 -20.94 -14.13
CA PRO A 361 30.29 -20.88 -15.31
C PRO A 361 28.91 -21.51 -15.07
N LYS A 362 28.69 -22.11 -13.90
CA LYS A 362 27.45 -22.76 -13.47
C LYS A 362 26.63 -21.91 -12.50
N LEU A 363 27.03 -20.67 -12.20
CA LEU A 363 26.24 -19.75 -11.39
C LEU A 363 25.10 -19.15 -12.23
N SER A 364 23.86 -19.35 -11.81
CA SER A 364 22.67 -18.75 -12.41
C SER A 364 22.08 -17.70 -11.48
N LEU A 365 21.81 -16.51 -12.03
CA LEU A 365 20.98 -15.51 -11.38
C LEU A 365 19.52 -15.90 -11.61
N ASN A 366 18.72 -15.96 -10.55
CA ASN A 366 17.29 -16.25 -10.61
C ASN A 366 16.52 -15.01 -10.16
N ILE A 367 15.83 -14.31 -11.06
CA ILE A 367 14.95 -13.18 -10.75
C ILE A 367 13.56 -13.73 -10.41
N ASN A 368 13.12 -13.50 -9.17
CA ASN A 368 11.84 -13.98 -8.64
C ASN A 368 10.73 -12.91 -8.73
N GLY A 369 11.10 -11.64 -8.86
CA GLY A 369 10.13 -10.56 -9.01
C GLY A 369 10.77 -9.19 -9.17
N ILE A 370 10.05 -8.30 -9.84
CA ILE A 370 10.43 -6.91 -10.07
C ILE A 370 9.20 -6.03 -9.85
N ASP A 371 9.33 -4.97 -9.07
CA ASP A 371 8.32 -3.92 -8.99
C ASP A 371 8.96 -2.53 -9.10
N ILE A 372 8.19 -1.59 -9.64
CA ILE A 372 8.62 -0.21 -9.91
C ILE A 372 7.90 0.70 -8.92
N ALA A 373 8.62 1.68 -8.36
CA ALA A 373 8.00 2.73 -7.56
C ALA A 373 6.97 3.49 -8.40
N ASN A 374 5.87 3.98 -7.81
CA ASN A 374 4.80 4.61 -8.59
C ASN A 374 5.26 5.86 -9.36
N ASP A 375 6.28 6.56 -8.84
CA ASP A 375 6.92 7.71 -9.48
C ASP A 375 8.04 7.32 -10.46
N GLU A 376 8.27 6.02 -10.65
CA GLU A 376 9.33 5.43 -11.46
C GLU A 376 10.74 5.93 -11.10
N SER A 377 10.96 6.40 -9.86
CA SER A 377 12.28 6.87 -9.42
C SER A 377 13.27 5.72 -9.19
N PHE A 378 12.77 4.56 -8.78
CA PHE A 378 13.57 3.36 -8.53
C PHE A 378 12.79 2.07 -8.82
N ILE A 379 13.54 0.97 -8.94
CA ILE A 379 12.99 -0.39 -9.02
C ILE A 379 13.51 -1.24 -7.88
N ALA A 380 12.68 -2.16 -7.40
CA ALA A 380 13.06 -3.23 -6.49
C ALA A 380 13.13 -4.55 -7.27
N ILE A 381 14.18 -5.33 -7.04
CA ILE A 381 14.40 -6.63 -7.68
C ILE A 381 14.65 -7.67 -6.60
N ALA A 382 13.80 -8.70 -6.57
CA ALA A 382 13.97 -9.88 -5.75
C ALA A 382 14.66 -10.97 -6.58
N TYR A 383 15.81 -11.45 -6.10
CA TYR A 383 16.61 -12.44 -6.81
C TYR A 383 17.33 -13.40 -5.86
N SER A 384 17.72 -14.55 -6.38
CA SER A 384 18.57 -15.51 -5.70
C SER A 384 19.65 -16.03 -6.66
N PHE A 385 20.66 -16.70 -6.12
CA PHE A 385 21.68 -17.38 -6.93
C PHE A 385 21.58 -18.89 -6.76
N SER A 386 21.60 -19.62 -7.87
CA SER A 386 21.78 -21.07 -7.87
C SER A 386 23.12 -21.43 -8.48
N VAL A 387 23.72 -22.52 -7.99
CA VAL A 387 24.90 -23.11 -8.62
C VAL A 387 24.47 -24.44 -9.20
N ASN A 388 24.51 -24.57 -10.53
CA ASN A 388 24.10 -25.77 -11.26
C ASN A 388 25.18 -26.87 -11.14
N PHE A 389 25.41 -27.40 -9.94
CA PHE A 389 25.96 -28.75 -9.79
C PHE A 389 24.79 -29.72 -9.94
N GLY A 390 24.97 -30.80 -10.70
CA GLY A 390 23.91 -31.81 -10.93
C GLY A 390 23.17 -32.14 -9.63
N ILE A 391 21.85 -32.32 -9.74
CA ILE A 391 20.84 -32.33 -8.66
C ILE A 391 21.40 -32.85 -7.31
N THR A 392 22.02 -31.96 -6.54
CA THR A 392 22.15 -32.13 -5.09
C THR A 392 20.92 -31.49 -4.51
N TYR A 393 20.01 -32.29 -3.96
CA TYR A 393 18.90 -31.81 -3.14
C TYR A 393 19.48 -30.97 -2.01
N LYS A 394 19.51 -29.64 -2.18
CA LYS A 394 19.74 -28.74 -1.06
C LYS A 394 18.43 -28.70 -0.31
N PRO A 395 18.40 -29.06 0.99
CA PRO A 395 17.19 -28.92 1.77
C PRO A 395 16.66 -27.50 1.64
N LYS A 396 15.34 -27.38 1.51
CA LYS A 396 14.62 -26.14 1.18
C LYS A 396 15.00 -24.95 2.10
N SER A 397 15.51 -25.24 3.31
CA SER A 397 15.99 -24.33 4.36
C SER A 397 17.22 -23.44 4.04
N CYS A 398 17.86 -23.58 2.87
CA CYS A 398 19.18 -23.00 2.59
C CYS A 398 19.25 -22.00 1.41
N LYS A 399 18.12 -21.46 0.92
CA LYS A 399 18.13 -20.49 -0.18
C LYS A 399 17.99 -19.06 0.33
N GLU A 400 19.02 -18.25 0.09
CA GLU A 400 18.97 -16.81 0.36
C GLU A 400 18.18 -16.09 -0.74
N LEU A 401 17.21 -15.26 -0.34
CA LEU A 401 16.56 -14.29 -1.20
C LEU A 401 17.16 -12.92 -0.94
N CYS A 402 17.66 -12.29 -1.99
CA CYS A 402 18.14 -10.92 -1.94
C CYS A 402 17.11 -9.98 -2.57
N ILE A 403 16.89 -8.83 -1.96
CA ILE A 403 16.16 -7.73 -2.58
C ILE A 403 17.16 -6.59 -2.78
N THR A 404 17.27 -6.08 -4.00
CA THR A 404 18.07 -4.88 -4.30
C THR A 404 17.22 -3.80 -4.91
N ILE A 405 17.43 -2.58 -4.45
CA ILE A 405 16.77 -1.37 -4.94
C ILE A 405 17.78 -0.59 -5.79
N PHE A 406 17.36 -0.27 -7.02
CA PHE A 406 18.13 0.47 -8.00
C PHE A 406 17.45 1.77 -8.36
N LYS A 407 18.20 2.88 -8.33
CA LYS A 407 17.77 4.14 -8.92
C LYS A 407 17.58 3.96 -10.42
N ILE A 408 16.43 4.39 -10.93
CA ILE A 408 16.21 4.52 -12.38
C ILE A 408 16.81 5.85 -12.87
N ASP A 409 16.61 6.92 -12.10
CA ASP A 409 17.13 8.27 -12.33
C ASP A 409 17.75 8.87 -11.07
N ASP A 410 18.39 10.03 -11.20
CA ASP A 410 18.98 10.79 -10.08
C ASP A 410 17.98 11.75 -9.39
N ASN A 411 16.74 11.77 -9.89
CA ASN A 411 15.66 12.63 -9.43
C ASN A 411 14.44 11.77 -9.06
N TRP A 412 13.58 12.32 -8.20
CA TRP A 412 12.33 11.68 -7.78
C TRP A 412 11.25 12.75 -7.60
N THR A 413 9.98 12.31 -7.59
CA THR A 413 8.82 13.21 -7.58
C THR A 413 7.79 12.72 -6.57
N MET A 414 7.20 13.62 -5.80
CA MET A 414 6.09 13.29 -4.91
C MET A 414 4.80 13.19 -5.71
N ILE A 415 4.14 12.04 -5.68
CA ILE A 415 2.84 11.87 -6.34
C ILE A 415 1.75 12.38 -5.39
N ASN A 416 1.07 13.44 -5.84
CA ASN A 416 0.14 14.21 -5.04
C ASN A 416 -1.06 13.37 -4.53
N GLN A 417 -1.56 12.41 -5.29
CA GLN A 417 -2.78 11.69 -4.89
C GLN A 417 -2.62 10.68 -3.71
N GLN A 418 -1.44 10.60 -3.06
CA GLN A 418 -1.07 9.53 -2.12
C GLN A 418 -0.75 10.01 -0.68
N TYR A 419 -1.30 11.16 -0.24
CA TYR A 419 -0.70 11.98 0.83
C TYR A 419 -0.61 11.43 2.25
N VAL A 420 -1.53 10.57 2.70
CA VAL A 420 -1.48 10.15 4.12
C VAL A 420 -0.53 8.96 4.35
N ASP A 421 -0.30 8.16 3.31
CA ASP A 421 0.29 6.83 3.47
C ASP A 421 1.73 6.74 2.98
N SER A 422 2.13 7.62 2.06
CA SER A 422 3.43 7.58 1.38
C SER A 422 4.57 8.26 2.12
N LEU A 423 4.31 8.85 3.30
CA LEU A 423 5.30 9.63 4.06
C LEU A 423 6.59 8.84 4.31
N LYS A 424 6.46 7.55 4.66
CA LYS A 424 7.58 6.63 4.87
C LYS A 424 8.40 6.41 3.59
N LEU A 425 7.70 6.20 2.47
CA LEU A 425 8.31 6.05 1.15
C LEU A 425 9.05 7.33 0.74
N TRP A 426 8.46 8.50 0.95
CA TRP A 426 9.08 9.78 0.63
C TRP A 426 10.31 10.06 1.48
N TYR A 427 10.26 9.76 2.78
CA TYR A 427 11.42 9.88 3.65
C TYR A 427 12.54 8.91 3.21
N PHE A 428 12.20 7.67 2.87
CA PHE A 428 13.14 6.71 2.29
C PHE A 428 13.75 7.26 0.99
N GLN A 429 12.95 7.79 0.07
CA GLN A 429 13.43 8.37 -1.18
C GLN A 429 14.35 9.56 -0.93
N TYR A 430 13.98 10.50 -0.06
CA TYR A 430 14.82 11.62 0.33
C TYR A 430 16.22 11.17 0.77
N LYS A 431 16.30 10.21 1.71
CA LYS A 431 17.56 9.63 2.19
C LYS A 431 18.30 8.84 1.11
N PHE A 432 17.59 7.99 0.36
CA PHE A 432 18.16 7.15 -0.69
C PHE A 432 18.77 7.98 -1.82
N PHE A 433 18.18 9.13 -2.12
CA PHE A 433 18.65 10.10 -3.09
C PHE A 433 19.71 11.08 -2.55
N GLY A 434 20.18 10.88 -1.31
CA GLY A 434 21.27 11.64 -0.71
C GLY A 434 20.82 12.98 -0.14
N ASP A 435 19.76 12.95 0.69
CA ASP A 435 19.13 14.14 1.27
C ASP A 435 18.65 15.15 0.22
N LYS A 436 18.20 14.64 -0.93
CA LYS A 436 17.74 15.44 -2.06
C LYS A 436 16.21 15.49 -2.07
N TYR A 437 15.65 16.70 -2.06
CA TYR A 437 14.21 16.92 -2.18
C TYR A 437 13.67 16.48 -3.55
N ALA A 438 12.38 16.11 -3.57
CA ALA A 438 11.67 15.83 -4.81
C ALA A 438 11.62 17.09 -5.70
N GLU A 439 11.63 16.92 -7.02
CA GLU A 439 11.67 18.04 -7.97
C GLU A 439 10.47 18.98 -7.82
N ASN A 440 9.29 18.42 -7.57
CA ASN A 440 8.05 19.16 -7.39
C ASN A 440 7.80 19.62 -5.94
N TYR A 441 8.76 19.45 -5.03
CA TYR A 441 8.54 19.78 -3.61
C TYR A 441 8.24 21.26 -3.36
N ASN A 442 8.95 22.18 -4.05
CA ASN A 442 8.73 23.61 -3.87
C ASN A 442 7.37 24.05 -4.44
N GLU A 443 6.97 23.52 -5.59
CA GLU A 443 5.66 23.76 -6.19
C GLU A 443 4.53 23.31 -5.24
N LEU A 444 4.67 22.13 -4.65
CA LEU A 444 3.72 21.59 -3.68
C LEU A 444 3.64 22.44 -2.40
N LEU A 445 4.76 22.98 -1.92
CA LEU A 445 4.77 23.91 -0.78
C LEU A 445 4.10 25.25 -1.12
N GLU A 446 4.27 25.76 -2.33
CA GLU A 446 3.59 26.98 -2.77
C GLU A 446 2.08 26.76 -2.90
N GLN A 447 1.66 25.62 -3.45
CA GLN A 447 0.25 25.23 -3.49
C GLN A 447 -0.37 25.11 -2.08
N GLU A 448 0.36 24.51 -1.12
CA GLU A 448 -0.06 24.45 0.29
C GLU A 448 -0.26 25.84 0.90
N LYS A 449 0.68 26.77 0.67
CA LYS A 449 0.61 28.15 1.15
C LYS A 449 -0.57 28.90 0.56
N ILE A 450 -0.81 28.75 -0.74
CA ILE A 450 -1.95 29.40 -1.41
C ILE A 450 -3.26 28.86 -0.84
N CYS A 451 -3.41 27.52 -0.74
CA CYS A 451 -4.61 26.91 -0.19
C CYS A 451 -4.84 27.27 1.29
N SER A 452 -3.78 27.30 2.11
CA SER A 452 -3.88 27.67 3.53
C SER A 452 -4.11 29.17 3.75
N SER A 453 -3.74 30.03 2.80
CA SER A 453 -4.01 31.47 2.84
C SER A 453 -5.43 31.85 2.41
N GLN A 454 -6.19 30.93 1.81
CA GLN A 454 -7.62 31.11 1.62
C GLN A 454 -8.27 31.01 3.00
N ASN A 455 -8.92 32.10 3.44
CA ASN A 455 -9.60 32.14 4.73
C ASN A 455 -10.48 30.89 4.89
N ILE A 456 -10.22 30.12 5.95
CA ILE A 456 -11.11 29.04 6.36
C ILE A 456 -12.47 29.69 6.56
N ASN A 457 -13.44 29.28 5.74
CA ASN A 457 -14.77 29.87 5.78
C ASN A 457 -15.38 29.64 7.17
N ASP A 458 -16.04 30.64 7.76
CA ASP A 458 -16.64 30.51 9.10
C ASP A 458 -17.58 29.29 9.22
N GLU A 459 -18.18 28.88 8.09
CA GLU A 459 -19.00 27.66 7.95
C GLU A 459 -18.29 26.37 8.39
N VAL A 460 -16.96 26.32 8.28
CA VAL A 460 -16.16 25.15 8.69
C VAL A 460 -16.17 24.99 10.20
N PHE A 461 -16.14 26.11 10.94
CA PHE A 461 -16.20 26.09 12.39
C PHE A 461 -17.59 25.70 12.90
N GLN A 462 -18.67 25.97 12.15
CA GLN A 462 -20.04 25.57 12.51
C GLN A 462 -20.30 24.06 12.48
N LYS A 463 -19.35 23.25 11.99
CA LYS A 463 -19.49 21.79 11.95
C LYS A 463 -19.31 21.19 13.35
N PRO A 464 -19.92 20.02 13.63
CA PRO A 464 -19.60 19.24 14.82
C PRO A 464 -18.10 18.97 14.92
N PHE A 465 -17.53 19.01 16.12
CA PHE A 465 -16.07 18.97 16.30
C PHE A 465 -15.40 17.73 15.73
N HIS A 466 -16.07 16.58 15.75
CA HIS A 466 -15.56 15.36 15.15
C HIS A 466 -15.40 15.47 13.62
N ASP A 467 -16.32 16.17 12.94
CA ASP A 467 -16.28 16.44 11.50
C ASP A 467 -15.28 17.55 11.16
N PHE A 468 -15.12 18.52 12.07
CA PHE A 468 -14.07 19.53 11.97
C PHE A 468 -12.67 18.88 12.00
N ILE A 469 -12.38 18.04 13.00
CA ILE A 469 -11.08 17.34 13.08
C ILE A 469 -10.88 16.49 11.82
N GLN A 470 -11.92 15.77 11.38
CA GLN A 470 -11.83 14.94 10.19
C GLN A 470 -11.48 15.79 8.96
N SER A 471 -12.24 16.84 8.68
CA SER A 471 -12.09 17.63 7.44
C SER A 471 -10.91 18.60 7.44
N CYS A 472 -10.54 19.18 8.58
CA CYS A 472 -9.50 20.22 8.67
C CYS A 472 -8.13 19.70 9.11
N ILE A 473 -8.07 18.55 9.78
CA ILE A 473 -6.82 18.00 10.30
C ILE A 473 -6.50 16.68 9.60
N LEU A 474 -7.42 15.71 9.62
CA LEU A 474 -7.12 14.37 9.10
C LEU A 474 -7.14 14.29 7.57
N ASP A 475 -8.11 14.96 6.94
CA ASP A 475 -8.33 14.96 5.48
C ASP A 475 -7.67 16.16 4.79
N ASP A 476 -6.82 16.92 5.49
CA ASP A 476 -6.03 18.00 4.87
C ASP A 476 -5.13 17.39 3.78
N ALA A 477 -5.41 17.79 2.53
CA ALA A 477 -4.69 17.34 1.35
C ALA A 477 -3.17 17.55 1.46
N TYR A 478 -2.72 18.57 2.19
CA TYR A 478 -1.29 18.89 2.32
C TYR A 478 -0.65 18.34 3.60
N MET A 479 -1.40 17.61 4.43
CA MET A 479 -0.91 17.03 5.67
C MET A 479 0.35 16.17 5.46
N GLY A 480 0.40 15.39 4.37
CA GLY A 480 1.57 14.57 4.03
C GLY A 480 2.85 15.39 3.79
N ILE A 481 2.72 16.50 3.07
CA ILE A 481 3.84 17.42 2.75
C ILE A 481 4.33 18.11 4.03
N ASN A 482 3.41 18.56 4.88
CA ASN A 482 3.74 19.21 6.14
C ASN A 482 4.45 18.25 7.11
N LYS A 483 3.99 16.98 7.19
CA LYS A 483 4.69 15.94 7.95
C LYS A 483 6.08 15.65 7.38
N PHE A 484 6.22 15.61 6.05
CA PHE A 484 7.52 15.42 5.41
C PHE A 484 8.47 16.61 5.65
N ALA A 485 7.95 17.84 5.64
CA ALA A 485 8.71 19.04 5.97
C ALA A 485 9.24 18.96 7.40
N PHE A 486 8.41 18.55 8.35
CA PHE A 486 8.85 18.28 9.73
C PHE A 486 10.00 17.28 9.76
N LEU A 487 9.81 16.08 9.15
CA LEU A 487 10.81 15.01 9.16
C LEU A 487 12.16 15.38 8.55
N THR A 488 12.21 16.39 7.68
CA THR A 488 13.42 16.77 6.95
C THR A 488 14.08 18.05 7.46
N LYS A 489 13.34 18.94 8.12
CA LYS A 489 13.82 20.29 8.48
C LYS A 489 13.71 20.64 9.95
N GLU A 490 12.83 20.00 10.70
CA GLU A 490 12.48 20.42 12.05
C GLU A 490 12.93 19.40 13.09
N GLU A 491 13.69 19.85 14.09
CA GLU A 491 14.25 18.98 15.13
C GLU A 491 13.30 18.85 16.35
N ASN A 492 12.49 19.88 16.63
CA ASN A 492 11.63 19.92 17.80
C ASN A 492 10.15 19.88 17.43
N VAL A 493 9.52 18.75 17.73
CA VAL A 493 8.09 18.49 17.51
C VAL A 493 7.17 19.55 18.15
N HIS A 494 7.52 20.04 19.34
CA HIS A 494 6.68 21.00 20.07
C HIS A 494 6.76 22.42 19.53
N GLU A 495 7.76 22.70 18.69
CA GLU A 495 7.94 23.98 18.02
C GLU A 495 7.59 23.95 16.54
N SER A 496 7.26 22.74 16.04
CA SER A 496 6.96 22.49 14.64
C SER A 496 5.86 23.37 14.10
N THR A 497 6.02 23.78 12.84
CA THR A 497 5.04 24.62 12.14
C THR A 497 3.69 23.93 12.04
N LEU A 498 3.69 22.65 11.68
CA LEU A 498 2.49 21.83 11.59
C LEU A 498 1.78 21.69 12.95
N TYR A 499 2.52 21.40 14.02
CA TYR A 499 1.91 21.28 15.35
C TYR A 499 1.24 22.57 15.81
N LYS A 500 1.94 23.70 15.66
CA LYS A 500 1.38 25.02 15.98
C LYS A 500 0.15 25.35 15.13
N LYS A 501 0.17 25.01 13.83
CA LYS A 501 -1.00 25.16 12.93
C LYS A 501 -2.18 24.34 13.43
N THR A 502 -1.98 23.07 13.81
CA THR A 502 -3.05 22.22 14.35
C THR A 502 -3.60 22.76 15.67
N LEU A 503 -2.74 23.18 16.60
CA LEU A 503 -3.19 23.80 17.84
C LEU A 503 -3.94 25.11 17.62
N GLN A 504 -3.52 25.93 16.64
CA GLN A 504 -4.20 27.17 16.26
C GLN A 504 -5.62 26.89 15.76
N LEU A 505 -5.80 25.90 14.88
CA LEU A 505 -7.12 25.48 14.40
C LEU A 505 -8.04 25.02 15.53
N ILE A 506 -7.50 24.24 16.46
CA ILE A 506 -8.23 23.74 17.63
C ILE A 506 -8.64 24.91 18.55
N TYR A 507 -7.76 25.88 18.76
CA TYR A 507 -8.03 27.09 19.54
C TYR A 507 -9.10 27.97 18.89
N GLU A 508 -9.04 28.17 17.57
CA GLU A 508 -10.03 28.95 16.82
C GLU A 508 -11.42 28.29 16.88
N TYR A 509 -11.50 26.96 16.71
CA TYR A 509 -12.75 26.23 16.86
C TYR A 509 -13.41 26.47 18.22
N ALA A 510 -12.63 26.39 19.30
CA ALA A 510 -13.10 26.68 20.65
C ALA A 510 -13.60 28.13 20.81
N GLY A 511 -12.94 29.09 20.17
CA GLY A 511 -13.36 30.50 20.17
C GLY A 511 -14.73 30.75 19.52
N HIS A 512 -15.14 29.89 18.59
CA HIS A 512 -16.49 29.96 17.98
C HIS A 512 -17.58 29.26 18.80
N HIS A 513 -17.20 28.45 19.81
CA HIS A 513 -18.11 27.59 20.58
C HIS A 513 -17.98 27.85 22.09
N LEU A 514 -17.67 29.08 22.49
CA LEU A 514 -17.38 29.42 23.89
C LEU A 514 -18.49 28.98 24.85
N ASP A 515 -19.75 29.12 24.41
CA ASP A 515 -20.93 28.82 25.23
C ASP A 515 -21.14 27.31 25.43
N ASP A 516 -20.48 26.45 24.65
CA ASP A 516 -20.60 24.98 24.72
C ASP A 516 -19.62 24.34 25.73
N PHE A 517 -18.73 25.14 26.33
CA PHE A 517 -17.70 24.66 27.25
C PHE A 517 -18.17 24.74 28.71
N GLU A 518 -18.69 23.63 29.21
CA GLU A 518 -19.07 23.48 30.63
C GLU A 518 -18.03 22.69 31.45
N ASN A 519 -17.22 21.85 30.81
CA ASN A 519 -16.31 20.95 31.49
C ASN A 519 -14.97 21.62 31.87
N ASP A 520 -14.56 21.48 33.13
CA ASP A 520 -13.35 22.11 33.65
C ASP A 520 -12.06 21.66 32.93
N LEU A 521 -11.95 20.37 32.54
CA LEU A 521 -10.77 19.86 31.84
C LEU A 521 -10.70 20.38 30.41
N ASP A 522 -11.83 20.52 29.73
CA ASP A 522 -11.88 21.11 28.38
C ASP A 522 -11.44 22.58 28.42
N ILE A 523 -11.99 23.36 29.35
CA ILE A 523 -11.61 24.76 29.58
C ILE A 523 -10.10 24.88 29.90
N PHE A 524 -9.61 24.02 30.80
CA PHE A 524 -8.20 24.03 31.20
C PHE A 524 -7.27 23.65 30.04
N SER A 525 -7.62 22.63 29.26
CA SER A 525 -6.93 22.21 28.03
C SER A 525 -6.80 23.36 27.02
N ILE A 526 -7.90 24.08 26.74
CA ILE A 526 -7.89 25.20 25.79
C ILE A 526 -7.03 26.35 26.28
N ASN A 527 -7.10 26.69 27.56
CA ASN A 527 -6.25 27.72 28.14
C ASN A 527 -4.76 27.33 28.10
N LEU A 528 -4.42 26.05 28.29
CA LEU A 528 -3.05 25.55 28.11
C LEU A 528 -2.59 25.63 26.65
N ILE A 529 -3.47 25.30 25.69
CA ILE A 529 -3.20 25.47 24.25
C ILE A 529 -2.95 26.95 23.94
N ALA A 530 -3.78 27.86 24.46
CA ALA A 530 -3.60 29.30 24.30
C ALA A 530 -2.23 29.77 24.82
N LYS A 531 -1.81 29.29 26.00
CA LYS A 531 -0.48 29.56 26.56
C LYS A 531 0.65 29.03 25.67
N LYS A 532 0.54 27.80 25.13
CA LYS A 532 1.52 27.24 24.19
C LYS A 532 1.67 28.09 22.93
N LEU A 533 0.56 28.66 22.44
CA LEU A 533 0.52 29.50 21.25
C LEU A 533 0.86 30.98 21.50
N GLY A 534 0.98 31.41 22.77
CA GLY A 534 1.14 32.82 23.12
C GLY A 534 -0.11 33.67 22.84
N LYS A 535 -1.30 33.04 22.81
CA LYS A 535 -2.61 33.65 22.58
C LYS A 535 -3.32 33.95 23.92
N PRO A 536 -4.31 34.86 23.94
CA PRO A 536 -5.09 35.12 25.15
C PRO A 536 -5.90 33.87 25.55
N CYS A 537 -6.00 33.61 26.84
CA CYS A 537 -6.89 32.57 27.38
C CYS A 537 -8.34 32.96 27.09
N LEU A 538 -9.11 32.07 26.46
CA LEU A 538 -10.50 32.34 26.07
C LEU A 538 -11.43 32.43 27.28
N PHE A 539 -11.13 31.67 28.34
CA PHE A 539 -11.98 31.54 29.53
C PHE A 539 -11.34 32.19 30.76
N SER A 540 -10.64 33.32 30.62
CA SER A 540 -9.93 33.96 31.75
C SER A 540 -10.85 34.45 32.87
N GLU A 541 -12.16 34.55 32.63
CA GLU A 541 -13.15 35.06 33.59
C GLU A 541 -13.95 33.96 34.30
N SER A 542 -13.83 32.69 33.87
CA SER A 542 -14.70 31.60 34.35
C SER A 542 -14.35 31.05 35.74
N GLY A 543 -13.30 31.56 36.40
CA GLY A 543 -12.87 31.07 37.73
C GLY A 543 -12.18 29.69 37.70
N ASN A 544 -12.19 28.99 36.56
CA ASN A 544 -11.62 27.67 36.34
C ASN A 544 -10.11 27.71 35.99
N ASP A 545 -9.38 28.60 36.66
CA ASP A 545 -7.92 28.69 36.56
C ASP A 545 -7.22 27.53 37.29
N LYS A 546 -7.94 26.80 38.15
CA LYS A 546 -7.42 25.74 38.99
C LYS A 546 -8.18 24.44 38.79
N ILE A 547 -7.45 23.35 38.61
CA ILE A 547 -8.04 22.03 38.42
C ILE A 547 -7.29 20.97 39.22
N THR A 548 -7.98 19.90 39.59
CA THR A 548 -7.36 18.69 40.17
C THR A 548 -7.40 17.59 39.12
N ILE A 549 -6.25 17.01 38.80
CA ILE A 549 -6.15 15.86 37.90
C ILE A 549 -5.76 14.64 38.72
N LYS A 550 -6.51 13.56 38.52
CA LYS A 550 -6.32 12.30 39.23
C LYS A 550 -5.41 11.37 38.45
N GLY A 551 -4.48 10.75 39.16
CA GLY A 551 -3.65 9.65 38.69
C GLY A 551 -4.09 8.33 39.32
N GLN A 552 -3.37 7.25 39.01
CA GLN A 552 -3.67 5.94 39.60
C GLN A 552 -3.45 5.91 41.12
N PHE A 553 -2.48 6.71 41.60
CA PHE A 553 -2.03 6.69 42.99
C PHE A 553 -1.89 8.08 43.62
N ILE A 554 -1.99 9.13 42.81
CA ILE A 554 -1.72 10.51 43.23
C ILE A 554 -2.66 11.46 42.49
N ASP A 555 -3.19 12.44 43.21
CA ASP A 555 -4.00 13.52 42.65
C ASP A 555 -3.23 14.82 42.81
N GLU A 556 -3.12 15.61 41.75
CA GLU A 556 -2.39 16.87 41.79
C GLU A 556 -3.22 18.04 41.30
N LYS A 557 -2.97 19.20 41.93
CA LYS A 557 -3.64 20.45 41.60
C LYS A 557 -2.76 21.30 40.70
N TYR A 558 -3.37 21.93 39.71
CA TYR A 558 -2.70 22.78 38.74
C TYR A 558 -3.38 24.13 38.69
N ASP A 559 -2.59 25.20 38.59
CA ASP A 559 -3.06 26.57 38.37
C ASP A 559 -2.48 27.09 37.06
N ILE A 560 -3.34 27.45 36.11
CA ILE A 560 -2.96 27.86 34.74
C ILE A 560 -1.94 29.00 34.71
N LYS A 561 -1.95 29.89 35.72
CA LYS A 561 -1.06 31.05 35.78
C LYS A 561 0.37 30.66 36.13
N THR A 562 0.55 29.56 36.85
CA THR A 562 1.84 29.16 37.43
C THR A 562 2.37 27.83 36.90
N CYS A 563 1.48 26.97 36.38
CA CYS A 563 1.83 25.61 36.02
C CYS A 563 2.62 25.52 34.71
N TYR A 564 2.44 26.47 33.80
CA TYR A 564 2.94 26.34 32.44
C TYR A 564 4.44 26.69 32.32
N LYS A 565 5.28 25.69 32.04
CA LYS A 565 6.72 25.88 31.76
C LYS A 565 7.14 25.15 30.48
N ASN A 566 7.06 25.83 29.33
CA ASN A 566 7.46 25.39 27.99
C ASN A 566 7.03 23.96 27.57
N ASN A 567 7.69 22.92 28.12
CA ASN A 567 7.55 21.51 27.76
C ASN A 567 7.09 20.61 28.91
N TYR A 568 6.88 21.15 30.11
CA TYR A 568 6.34 20.43 31.26
C TYR A 568 5.40 21.33 32.06
N LEU A 569 4.55 20.71 32.86
CA LEU A 569 3.64 21.36 33.78
C LEU A 569 4.13 21.16 35.20
N VAL A 570 4.06 22.20 36.01
CA VAL A 570 4.40 22.16 37.44
C VAL A 570 3.11 22.23 38.24
N SER A 571 2.87 21.25 39.09
CA SER A 571 1.73 21.30 40.00
C SER A 571 1.93 22.29 41.12
N THR A 572 0.87 22.56 41.89
CA THR A 572 0.96 23.41 43.09
C THR A 572 1.89 22.83 44.15
N GLU A 573 2.17 21.52 44.09
CA GLU A 573 3.10 20.82 45.00
C GLU A 573 4.56 20.91 44.52
N GLY A 574 4.79 21.44 43.32
CA GLY A 574 6.12 21.62 42.74
C GLY A 574 6.63 20.42 41.92
N HIS A 575 5.82 19.37 41.76
CA HIS A 575 6.17 18.23 40.92
C HIS A 575 6.07 18.59 39.44
N GLN A 576 6.97 18.03 38.64
CA GLN A 576 7.06 18.27 37.19
C GLN A 576 6.46 17.10 36.43
N TRP A 577 5.51 17.40 35.56
CA TRP A 577 4.79 16.42 34.75
C TRP A 577 4.87 16.76 33.28
N LYS A 578 4.96 15.73 32.43
CA LYS A 578 4.88 15.91 30.98
C LYS A 578 3.47 16.35 30.60
N SER A 579 3.36 17.20 29.58
CA SER A 579 2.06 17.52 28.99
C SER A 579 1.68 16.49 27.91
N CYS A 580 0.38 16.21 27.84
CA CYS A 580 -0.24 15.46 26.75
C CYS A 580 -0.04 16.22 25.44
N PHE A 581 0.46 15.53 24.43
CA PHE A 581 0.81 16.15 23.16
C PHE A 581 -0.40 16.80 22.44
N LEU A 582 -1.60 16.26 22.62
CA LEU A 582 -2.82 16.76 21.98
C LEU A 582 -3.56 17.80 22.83
N THR A 583 -3.85 17.47 24.09
CA THR A 583 -4.69 18.29 24.98
C THR A 583 -3.90 19.24 25.87
N GLN A 584 -2.57 19.17 25.86
CA GLN A 584 -1.68 19.84 26.82
C GLN A 584 -1.89 19.46 28.30
N LEU A 585 -2.91 18.69 28.65
CA LEU A 585 -3.19 18.27 30.02
C LEU A 585 -2.00 17.51 30.63
N PRO A 586 -1.74 17.65 31.94
CA PRO A 586 -0.76 16.83 32.65
C PRO A 586 -0.96 15.32 32.48
N ILE A 587 0.13 14.60 32.23
CA ILE A 587 0.13 13.13 32.20
C ILE A 587 0.41 12.61 33.61
N MET A 588 -0.63 12.21 34.33
CA MET A 588 -0.57 11.75 35.73
C MET A 588 -0.58 10.22 35.90
N SER A 589 -0.71 9.46 34.82
CA SER A 589 -0.88 8.01 34.85
C SER A 589 0.05 7.30 33.86
N THR A 590 0.20 5.99 34.03
CA THR A 590 0.88 5.12 33.05
C THR A 590 -0.02 4.81 31.84
N HIS A 591 -1.29 5.24 31.86
CA HIS A 591 -2.27 5.03 30.80
C HIS A 591 -2.05 6.03 29.66
N THR A 592 -0.95 5.85 28.94
CA THR A 592 -0.56 6.69 27.82
C THR A 592 -0.25 5.86 26.58
N LYS A 593 -0.29 6.51 25.43
CA LYS A 593 0.29 5.99 24.19
C LYS A 593 1.44 6.89 23.77
N CYS A 594 2.50 6.30 23.22
CA CYS A 594 3.74 7.01 22.90
C CYS A 594 4.05 6.98 21.40
N CYS A 595 4.38 8.15 20.83
CA CYS A 595 5.00 8.22 19.51
C CYS A 595 6.51 8.09 19.69
N LYS A 596 7.02 6.87 19.47
CA LYS A 596 8.44 6.55 19.69
C LYS A 596 9.42 7.40 18.88
N MET A 597 9.00 7.92 17.73
CA MET A 597 9.87 8.70 16.83
C MET A 597 10.24 10.07 17.40
N VAL A 598 9.30 10.72 18.09
CA VAL A 598 9.48 12.07 18.65
C VAL A 598 9.39 12.08 20.17
N ASN A 599 9.28 10.89 20.79
CA ASN A 599 9.15 10.69 22.23
C ASN A 599 8.04 11.53 22.89
N THR A 600 6.91 11.68 22.18
CA THR A 600 5.72 12.39 22.67
C THR A 600 4.67 11.42 23.16
N TYR A 601 3.86 11.88 24.12
CA TYR A 601 2.88 11.04 24.81
C TYR A 601 1.50 11.65 24.71
N ILE A 602 0.49 10.80 24.53
CA ILE A 602 -0.92 11.16 24.62
C ILE A 602 -1.59 10.32 25.70
N ILE A 603 -2.65 10.85 26.29
CA ILE A 603 -3.48 10.12 27.25
C ILE A 603 -4.26 9.02 26.51
N ASP A 604 -4.27 7.80 27.05
CA ASP A 604 -5.08 6.69 26.54
C ASP A 604 -6.49 6.77 27.16
N LEU A 605 -7.40 7.49 26.49
CA LEU A 605 -8.73 7.80 27.03
C LEU A 605 -9.47 6.56 27.55
N LYS A 606 -9.43 5.45 26.81
CA LYS A 606 -10.11 4.19 27.20
C LYS A 606 -9.65 3.62 28.53
N LYS A 607 -8.43 3.95 28.95
CA LYS A 607 -7.87 3.53 30.23
C LYS A 607 -7.90 4.64 31.28
N ASP A 608 -8.04 5.90 30.89
CA ASP A 608 -7.99 7.03 31.84
C ASP A 608 -9.38 7.60 32.16
N GLU A 609 -10.43 7.26 31.39
CA GLU A 609 -11.80 7.77 31.57
C GLU A 609 -12.44 7.50 32.94
N HIS A 610 -11.94 6.50 33.68
CA HIS A 610 -12.42 6.20 35.03
C HIS A 610 -11.73 7.05 36.12
N LEU A 611 -10.64 7.72 35.79
CA LEU A 611 -9.89 8.58 36.71
C LEU A 611 -10.33 10.04 36.59
N ASN A 612 -10.50 10.53 35.35
CA ASN A 612 -10.76 11.92 35.04
C ASN A 612 -12.00 12.06 34.14
N GLU A 613 -12.82 13.07 34.41
CA GLU A 613 -14.06 13.36 33.68
C GLU A 613 -13.78 14.25 32.46
N TYR A 614 -13.24 13.65 31.40
CA TYR A 614 -12.96 14.34 30.14
C TYR A 614 -14.26 14.84 29.48
N GLY A 615 -14.32 16.12 29.12
CA GLY A 615 -15.46 16.69 28.42
C GLY A 615 -15.49 16.30 26.93
N TRP A 616 -16.47 16.84 26.19
CA TRP A 616 -16.69 16.48 24.78
C TRP A 616 -15.49 16.85 23.91
N PHE A 617 -14.79 17.95 24.22
CA PHE A 617 -13.68 18.44 23.42
C PHE A 617 -12.42 17.59 23.61
N THR A 618 -11.97 17.40 24.87
CA THR A 618 -10.80 16.57 25.16
C THR A 618 -11.01 15.12 24.78
N SER A 619 -12.21 14.57 25.03
CA SER A 619 -12.57 13.20 24.62
C SER A 619 -12.53 13.03 23.11
N THR A 620 -13.05 13.99 22.34
CA THR A 620 -13.05 13.92 20.88
C THR A 620 -11.63 13.99 20.32
N LEU A 621 -10.77 14.89 20.83
CA LEU A 621 -9.35 14.96 20.45
C LEU A 621 -8.62 13.64 20.72
N LEU A 622 -8.74 13.11 21.95
CA LEU A 622 -8.08 11.90 22.38
C LEU A 622 -8.64 10.63 21.73
N THR A 623 -9.83 10.68 21.13
CA THR A 623 -10.43 9.56 20.40
C THR A 623 -10.12 9.62 18.91
N LYS A 624 -10.20 10.80 18.27
CA LYS A 624 -9.98 10.95 16.83
C LYS A 624 -8.51 10.93 16.42
N LEU A 625 -7.63 11.42 17.30
CA LEU A 625 -6.19 11.53 17.03
C LEU A 625 -5.37 10.50 17.82
N ASP A 626 -6.01 9.41 18.24
CA ASP A 626 -5.48 8.40 19.18
C ASP A 626 -4.55 7.36 18.53
N SER A 627 -4.57 7.29 17.20
CA SER A 627 -4.00 6.19 16.42
C SER A 627 -2.63 6.54 15.86
N LYS A 628 -2.48 7.74 15.28
CA LYS A 628 -1.25 8.21 14.63
C LYS A 628 -0.91 9.63 15.09
N CYS A 629 0.38 9.89 15.27
CA CYS A 629 0.89 11.21 15.58
C CYS A 629 0.60 12.19 14.44
N ILE A 630 0.02 13.34 14.78
CA ILE A 630 -0.35 14.37 13.80
C ILE A 630 0.87 14.96 13.07
N VAL A 631 2.05 14.94 13.68
CA VAL A 631 3.27 15.53 13.09
C VAL A 631 4.12 14.51 12.32
N THR A 632 4.20 13.26 12.80
CA THR A 632 5.04 12.23 12.15
C THR A 632 4.26 11.20 11.35
N GLY A 633 2.94 11.13 11.51
CA GLY A 633 2.09 10.06 10.96
C GLY A 633 2.34 8.67 11.56
N MET A 634 3.29 8.53 12.49
CA MET A 634 3.63 7.25 13.11
C MET A 634 2.58 6.84 14.14
N ALA A 635 2.30 5.54 14.22
CA ALA A 635 1.33 5.02 15.18
C ALA A 635 1.76 5.31 16.63
N TYR A 636 0.80 5.68 17.47
CA TYR A 636 0.98 5.68 18.91
C TYR A 636 0.96 4.23 19.42
N VAL A 637 1.90 3.88 20.30
CA VAL A 637 2.09 2.53 20.84
C VAL A 637 1.75 2.47 22.32
#